data_AF-A0AAV7F7X3-F1
#
_entry.id   AF-A0AAV7F7X3-F1
#
_cell.length_a   1.000
_cell.length_b   1.000
_cell.length_c   1.000
_cell.angle_alpha   90.00
_cell.angle_beta   90.00
_cell.angle_gamma   90.00
#
_symmetry.space_group_name_H-M   'P 1'
#
loop_
_entity.id
_entity.type
_entity.pdbx_description
1 polymer ?
#
loop_
_entity_poly.entity_id
_entity_poly.type
_entity_poly.pdbx_seq_one_letter_code
_entity_poly.pdbx_strand_id
1 'polypeptide(L)'
;MTRAHGAPITLRFVAAAACVLLCATLAHGVGVNWGTMASHIMLPSTVVEMIKANNIKKVKLFDADPWTVSAFAGTGIQVMVAIPNDMLHRMSKDYDNAKDWVKENVTRHLYDGGVDIRYVAVGNEPFLKSYNGSFMKDTFPALQNVQKALDEAGIGKKIKATIPLNADVYESPGEQPVPSTGNFRSDIRPLMQSIVKFLHSNNAPFVVNIYPFLSLYDNPDFPVDFAFLDDQGKSVNDNGKTYNNVLDANYDTLVWSLKRAGVPDLKIIIGEVGWPTDGDKQANVQNAKRFYDGLFKKLASNKGTPLRPGPLDVYLFGLLDEDQKSVAPGNFERHWGIFRFDGRPKFPVDFTGRGNDRYLVGAKGVQYLEKKWCVFNKEAQDLSRLGNNVEYACSRGDCTALGYGSSCNGLDALANASYAFNMYFQIQDQDVEACVFEGLAKISSKNMSQGDCLFPIQIESGGERLFKNGTRLASIPAQSIEIKVLSAFITMEVGLHEGSELVEPDIGREDDATESCPVKPAVPDDSIAVTDKETEKVVPKVDGIVLEPYVGLEFESLESARSFYSSYAKRLGFGTRVSYSHRSRRERNITAQQYVCSMEGFSPSTSEGPSKQTRAGISVGCHASMTVKRAGPTKWVVKSFEKSHNHDLANLTQLQMVQAFKELDAVGGHVRAMKVAEEGARTAEGYRMAMWGLHAASEQVAIVNDSVIGFSQPALVGGGSL
;
A
#
# COMPACT_ATOMS: atom_id res chain seq x y z
N MET A 1 55.34 -6.17 80.36
CA MET A 1 54.57 -5.36 81.33
C MET A 1 53.30 -4.85 80.65
N THR A 2 52.25 -4.66 81.45
CA THR A 2 51.06 -3.77 81.30
C THR A 2 51.19 -2.61 80.28
N ARG A 3 50.12 -2.04 79.67
CA ARG A 3 48.71 -1.91 80.10
C ARG A 3 47.78 -1.63 78.89
N ALA A 4 46.46 -1.58 79.10
CA ALA A 4 45.43 -1.37 78.07
C ALA A 4 44.73 0.01 78.13
N HIS A 5 43.72 0.19 77.25
CA HIS A 5 42.77 1.33 77.04
C HIS A 5 43.22 2.34 75.95
N GLY A 6 42.39 2.76 74.98
CA GLY A 6 41.00 2.42 74.64
C GLY A 6 40.65 2.82 73.18
N ALA A 7 39.48 2.42 72.67
CA ALA A 7 39.04 2.56 71.26
C ALA A 7 38.11 3.78 71.02
N PRO A 8 37.49 4.02 69.84
CA PRO A 8 37.79 3.56 68.47
C PRO A 8 37.91 4.72 67.43
N ILE A 9 38.40 4.47 66.22
CA ILE A 9 38.14 5.31 65.03
C ILE A 9 37.40 4.47 63.99
N THR A 10 36.26 4.97 63.51
CA THR A 10 35.34 4.26 62.62
C THR A 10 35.85 4.16 61.18
N LEU A 11 35.53 3.02 60.56
CA LEU A 11 36.07 2.56 59.29
C LEU A 11 35.54 3.37 58.09
N ARG A 12 36.41 4.08 57.38
CA ARG A 12 36.12 4.66 56.05
C ARG A 12 36.35 3.61 54.95
N PHE A 13 35.31 2.90 54.51
CA PHE A 13 35.35 2.15 53.24
C PHE A 13 33.96 2.08 52.57
N VAL A 14 33.99 2.08 51.22
CA VAL A 14 32.85 1.91 50.29
C VAL A 14 31.80 3.04 50.26
N ALA A 15 32.16 4.17 49.65
CA ALA A 15 31.21 5.17 49.13
C ALA A 15 31.26 5.25 47.59
N ALA A 16 31.34 4.09 46.92
CA ALA A 16 31.55 4.00 45.47
C ALA A 16 30.87 2.77 44.82
N ALA A 17 29.66 2.39 45.26
CA ALA A 17 28.90 1.28 44.68
C ALA A 17 27.37 1.35 44.96
N ALA A 18 26.73 2.49 44.73
CA ALA A 18 25.26 2.62 44.93
C ALA A 18 24.52 3.52 43.91
N CYS A 19 25.19 4.11 42.92
CA CYS A 19 24.51 4.59 41.71
C CYS A 19 24.35 3.46 40.69
N VAL A 20 23.70 2.37 41.11
CA VAL A 20 23.10 1.45 40.14
C VAL A 20 21.93 2.20 39.53
N LEU A 21 22.18 2.84 38.39
CA LEU A 21 21.13 3.23 37.46
C LEU A 21 20.28 1.98 37.21
N LEU A 22 19.04 2.00 37.72
CA LEU A 22 17.97 1.11 37.30
C LEU A 22 17.59 1.47 35.85
N CYS A 23 18.54 1.20 34.96
CA CYS A 23 18.34 1.25 33.52
C CYS A 23 17.39 0.10 33.22
N ALA A 24 16.10 0.42 33.21
CA ALA A 24 15.04 -0.55 33.06
C ALA A 24 15.16 -1.18 31.67
N THR A 25 15.81 -2.35 31.63
CA THR A 25 16.01 -3.12 30.41
C THR A 25 14.64 -3.47 29.85
N LEU A 26 14.40 -3.10 28.60
CA LEU A 26 13.22 -3.57 27.87
C LEU A 26 13.15 -5.10 27.93
N ALA A 27 11.96 -5.67 27.75
CA ALA A 27 11.87 -7.08 27.41
C ALA A 27 12.81 -7.36 26.21
N HIS A 28 13.71 -8.32 26.38
CA HIS A 28 14.82 -8.50 25.42
C HIS A 28 14.26 -8.91 24.05
N GLY A 29 14.49 -8.08 23.04
CA GLY A 29 14.19 -8.41 21.64
C GLY A 29 13.10 -7.58 20.95
N VAL A 30 12.44 -6.64 21.64
CA VAL A 30 11.40 -5.77 21.05
C VAL A 30 11.97 -4.80 20.01
N GLY A 31 11.39 -4.84 18.81
CA GLY A 31 11.50 -3.85 17.75
C GLY A 31 10.17 -3.15 17.46
N VAL A 32 10.18 -2.23 16.49
CA VAL A 32 8.97 -1.55 15.99
C VAL A 32 8.95 -1.55 14.46
N ASN A 33 7.77 -1.55 13.89
CA ASN A 33 7.55 -1.27 12.48
C ASN A 33 7.38 0.23 12.28
N TRP A 34 8.14 0.82 11.37
CA TRP A 34 7.98 2.22 10.98
C TRP A 34 7.57 2.27 9.51
N GLY A 35 6.28 2.47 9.29
CA GLY A 35 5.70 2.82 7.99
C GLY A 35 5.71 4.33 7.75
N THR A 36 5.70 4.70 6.49
CA THR A 36 5.87 6.07 5.97
C THR A 36 4.68 6.52 5.14
N MET A 37 3.55 5.80 5.17
CA MET A 37 2.32 6.15 4.44
C MET A 37 1.56 7.28 5.16
N ALA A 38 2.16 8.46 5.21
CA ALA A 38 1.60 9.67 5.79
C ALA A 38 1.61 10.84 4.80
N SER A 39 0.59 11.68 4.84
CA SER A 39 0.48 12.91 4.05
C SER A 39 1.60 13.90 4.40
N HIS A 40 1.96 13.95 5.69
CA HIS A 40 3.00 14.81 6.24
C HIS A 40 3.97 13.95 7.05
N ILE A 41 5.10 13.59 6.43
CA ILE A 41 6.09 12.71 7.03
C ILE A 41 6.95 13.50 8.02
N MET A 42 7.06 13.02 9.26
CA MET A 42 7.98 13.58 10.25
C MET A 42 9.44 13.39 9.82
N LEU A 43 10.32 14.37 10.09
CA LEU A 43 11.75 14.27 9.81
C LEU A 43 12.34 12.93 10.35
N PRO A 44 13.00 12.11 9.51
CA PRO A 44 13.54 10.82 9.91
C PRO A 44 14.42 10.86 11.16
N SER A 45 15.27 11.89 11.30
CA SER A 45 16.11 12.08 12.49
C SER A 45 15.29 12.23 13.77
N THR A 46 14.14 12.91 13.73
CA THR A 46 13.25 13.08 14.89
C THR A 46 12.59 11.75 15.28
N VAL A 47 12.19 10.94 14.30
CA VAL A 47 11.64 9.59 14.56
C VAL A 47 12.72 8.67 15.15
N VAL A 48 13.93 8.69 14.60
CA VAL A 48 15.08 7.94 15.12
C VAL A 48 15.43 8.36 16.55
N GLU A 49 15.42 9.65 16.86
CA GLU A 49 15.60 10.15 18.24
C GLU A 49 14.49 9.65 19.19
N MET A 50 13.23 9.61 18.73
CA MET A 50 12.11 9.07 19.50
C MET A 50 12.28 7.57 19.76
N ILE A 51 12.70 6.78 18.77
CA ILE A 51 13.02 5.35 18.91
C ILE A 51 14.13 5.15 19.95
N LYS A 52 15.23 5.94 19.84
CA LYS A 52 16.35 5.91 20.80
C LYS A 52 15.93 6.30 22.22
N ALA A 53 15.11 7.33 22.37
CA ALA A 53 14.63 7.82 23.66
C ALA A 53 13.78 6.79 24.43
N ASN A 54 13.08 5.92 23.70
CA ASN A 54 12.32 4.80 24.25
C ASN A 54 13.13 3.50 24.36
N ASN A 55 14.46 3.58 24.17
CA ASN A 55 15.43 2.49 24.25
C ASN A 55 15.22 1.33 23.25
N ILE A 56 14.36 1.49 22.24
CA ILE A 56 14.07 0.48 21.22
C ILE A 56 15.36 0.21 20.41
N LYS A 57 15.65 -1.06 20.12
CA LYS A 57 16.92 -1.50 19.48
C LYS A 57 16.77 -2.11 18.09
N LYS A 58 15.54 -2.27 17.59
CA LYS A 58 15.29 -2.82 16.26
C LYS A 58 14.16 -2.05 15.57
N VAL A 59 14.26 -1.91 14.26
CA VAL A 59 13.22 -1.33 13.40
C VAL A 59 13.03 -2.21 12.16
N LYS A 60 11.78 -2.38 11.73
CA LYS A 60 11.43 -2.87 10.39
C LYS A 60 10.88 -1.69 9.58
N LEU A 61 11.41 -1.51 8.37
CA LEU A 61 10.94 -0.56 7.37
C LEU A 61 10.20 -1.32 6.26
N PHE A 62 9.35 -0.63 5.51
CA PHE A 62 8.56 -1.22 4.40
C PHE A 62 9.14 -0.96 3.01
N ASP A 63 10.22 -0.19 2.94
CA ASP A 63 11.03 0.07 1.76
C ASP A 63 12.53 0.12 2.14
N ALA A 64 13.34 0.75 1.28
CA ALA A 64 14.73 1.10 1.57
C ALA A 64 15.08 2.54 1.13
N ASP A 65 14.16 3.49 1.36
CA ASP A 65 14.36 4.91 1.06
C ASP A 65 15.68 5.44 1.65
N PRO A 66 16.58 6.03 0.83
CA PRO A 66 17.86 6.54 1.31
C PRO A 66 17.74 7.56 2.44
N TRP A 67 16.71 8.40 2.47
CA TRP A 67 16.57 9.45 3.49
C TRP A 67 16.24 8.85 4.86
N THR A 68 15.31 7.91 4.88
CA THR A 68 14.87 7.15 6.06
C THR A 68 15.95 6.19 6.56
N VAL A 69 16.55 5.39 5.68
CA VAL A 69 17.59 4.40 6.06
C VAL A 69 18.85 5.11 6.58
N SER A 70 19.29 6.20 5.94
CA SER A 70 20.50 6.93 6.37
C SER A 70 20.37 7.57 7.76
N ALA A 71 19.15 7.89 8.21
CA ALA A 71 18.92 8.44 9.54
C ALA A 71 19.31 7.47 10.68
N PHE A 72 19.43 6.17 10.40
CA PHE A 72 19.89 5.16 11.37
C PHE A 72 21.43 5.03 11.46
N ALA A 73 22.20 5.74 10.64
CA ALA A 73 23.66 5.69 10.69
C ALA A 73 24.20 6.07 12.08
N GLY A 74 25.13 5.28 12.61
CA GLY A 74 25.78 5.51 13.91
C GLY A 74 24.86 5.32 15.13
N THR A 75 23.61 4.88 14.95
CA THR A 75 22.65 4.73 16.05
C THR A 75 22.79 3.42 16.83
N GLY A 76 23.33 2.38 16.20
CA GLY A 76 23.33 1.00 16.73
C GLY A 76 21.94 0.35 16.80
N ILE A 77 20.91 0.92 16.16
CA ILE A 77 19.60 0.29 16.00
C ILE A 77 19.69 -0.71 14.83
N GLN A 78 19.24 -1.93 15.06
CA GLN A 78 19.18 -2.97 14.03
C GLN A 78 18.05 -2.68 13.04
N VAL A 79 18.36 -2.72 11.74
CA VAL A 79 17.39 -2.42 10.68
C VAL A 79 17.05 -3.68 9.88
N MET A 80 15.76 -3.95 9.72
CA MET A 80 15.22 -4.77 8.62
C MET A 80 14.73 -3.83 7.53
N VAL A 81 15.43 -3.79 6.39
CA VAL A 81 15.02 -3.05 5.19
C VAL A 81 14.15 -3.95 4.31
N ALA A 82 13.29 -3.39 3.47
CA ALA A 82 12.36 -4.17 2.66
C ALA A 82 12.42 -3.85 1.15
N ILE A 83 12.07 -4.86 0.37
CA ILE A 83 11.78 -4.79 -1.06
C ILE A 83 10.25 -4.85 -1.19
N PRO A 84 9.58 -3.77 -1.64
CA PRO A 84 8.14 -3.76 -1.87
C PRO A 84 7.65 -4.83 -2.86
N ASN A 85 6.36 -5.19 -2.77
CA ASN A 85 5.77 -6.31 -3.53
C ASN A 85 5.80 -6.12 -5.06
N ASP A 86 5.67 -4.88 -5.55
CA ASP A 86 5.76 -4.53 -6.97
C ASP A 86 7.17 -4.77 -7.56
N MET A 87 8.21 -4.68 -6.73
CA MET A 87 9.59 -4.97 -7.13
C MET A 87 9.89 -6.47 -7.23
N LEU A 88 9.06 -7.36 -6.65
CA LEU A 88 9.31 -8.81 -6.63
C LEU A 88 9.51 -9.41 -8.02
N HIS A 89 8.71 -8.99 -9.01
CA HIS A 89 8.85 -9.49 -10.38
C HIS A 89 10.23 -9.15 -10.97
N ARG A 90 10.68 -7.90 -10.80
CA ARG A 90 11.99 -7.43 -11.30
C ARG A 90 13.15 -8.19 -10.64
N MET A 91 13.04 -8.47 -9.33
CA MET A 91 14.03 -9.25 -8.58
C MET A 91 13.97 -10.76 -8.88
N SER A 92 12.85 -11.28 -9.39
CA SER A 92 12.68 -12.70 -9.71
C SER A 92 13.30 -13.08 -11.06
N LYS A 93 13.18 -12.21 -12.08
CA LYS A 93 13.56 -12.52 -13.47
C LYS A 93 15.03 -12.32 -13.77
N ASP A 94 15.65 -11.34 -13.13
CA ASP A 94 17.00 -10.91 -13.46
C ASP A 94 17.81 -10.70 -12.18
N TYR A 95 18.89 -11.47 -12.08
CA TYR A 95 19.79 -11.48 -10.94
C TYR A 95 20.55 -10.15 -10.77
N ASP A 96 20.85 -9.45 -11.86
CA ASP A 96 21.61 -8.21 -11.79
C ASP A 96 20.79 -7.09 -11.14
N ASN A 97 19.46 -7.06 -11.32
CA ASN A 97 18.59 -6.16 -10.54
C ASN A 97 18.65 -6.42 -9.03
N ALA A 98 18.72 -7.69 -8.60
CA ALA A 98 18.84 -8.03 -7.18
C ALA A 98 20.24 -7.66 -6.64
N LYS A 99 21.27 -7.80 -7.47
CA LYS A 99 22.66 -7.42 -7.17
C LYS A 99 22.83 -5.91 -7.02
N ASP A 100 22.29 -5.13 -7.96
CA ASP A 100 22.28 -3.67 -7.90
C ASP A 100 21.43 -3.17 -6.73
N TRP A 101 20.27 -3.77 -6.46
CA TRP A 101 19.47 -3.41 -5.29
C TRP A 101 20.23 -3.65 -3.97
N VAL A 102 20.90 -4.80 -3.81
CA VAL A 102 21.74 -5.08 -2.63
C VAL A 102 22.91 -4.09 -2.53
N LYS A 103 23.53 -3.74 -3.66
CA LYS A 103 24.61 -2.76 -3.71
C LYS A 103 24.13 -1.39 -3.24
N GLU A 104 23.05 -0.89 -3.84
CA GLU A 104 22.48 0.43 -3.61
C GLU A 104 21.77 0.58 -2.28
N ASN A 105 21.08 -0.44 -1.77
CA ASN A 105 20.19 -0.29 -0.61
C ASN A 105 20.66 -1.03 0.64
N VAL A 106 21.67 -1.90 0.51
CA VAL A 106 22.33 -2.54 1.66
C VAL A 106 23.79 -2.09 1.77
N THR A 107 24.65 -2.44 0.81
CA THR A 107 26.11 -2.30 0.99
C THR A 107 26.58 -0.84 1.11
N ARG A 108 25.93 0.13 0.44
CA ARG A 108 26.28 1.56 0.58
C ARG A 108 26.21 2.08 2.02
N HIS A 109 25.39 1.44 2.87
CA HIS A 109 25.18 1.83 4.25
C HIS A 109 26.11 1.11 5.24
N LEU A 110 26.98 0.20 4.78
CA LEU A 110 27.86 -0.64 5.59
C LEU A 110 29.29 -0.10 5.65
N TYR A 111 29.45 1.14 6.13
CA TYR A 111 30.74 1.75 6.46
C TYR A 111 30.90 1.90 7.99
N ASP A 112 32.07 2.35 8.46
CA ASP A 112 32.28 2.58 9.90
C ASP A 112 31.41 3.73 10.40
N GLY A 113 30.62 3.49 11.44
CA GLY A 113 29.51 4.39 11.83
C GLY A 113 28.29 4.35 10.90
N GLY A 114 28.17 3.35 10.02
CA GLY A 114 27.01 3.14 9.14
C GLY A 114 25.76 2.59 9.84
N VAL A 115 24.88 1.94 9.07
CA VAL A 115 23.59 1.38 9.54
C VAL A 115 23.73 -0.10 9.89
N ASP A 116 23.20 -0.52 11.04
CA ASP A 116 23.24 -1.93 11.47
C ASP A 116 22.13 -2.78 10.82
N ILE A 117 22.21 -2.94 9.49
CA ILE A 117 21.25 -3.77 8.74
C ILE A 117 21.45 -5.25 9.10
N ARG A 118 20.34 -5.96 9.40
CA ARG A 118 20.34 -7.39 9.78
C ARG A 118 19.55 -8.28 8.85
N TYR A 119 18.49 -7.74 8.25
CA TYR A 119 17.57 -8.51 7.42
C TYR A 119 17.13 -7.71 6.19
N VAL A 120 16.92 -8.43 5.09
CA VAL A 120 16.21 -7.91 3.91
C VAL A 120 14.88 -8.65 3.81
N ALA A 121 13.77 -7.93 3.99
CA ALA A 121 12.43 -8.43 3.79
C ALA A 121 12.08 -8.39 2.29
N VAL A 122 11.94 -9.55 1.66
CA VAL A 122 11.66 -9.68 0.23
C VAL A 122 10.15 -9.80 0.04
N GLY A 123 9.49 -8.66 -0.19
CA GLY A 123 8.04 -8.51 -0.16
C GLY A 123 7.50 -8.24 1.25
N ASN A 124 6.19 -8.00 1.34
CA ASN A 124 5.43 -7.98 2.59
C ASN A 124 4.09 -8.70 2.36
N GLU A 125 3.89 -9.82 3.04
CA GLU A 125 2.69 -10.69 2.94
C GLU A 125 2.30 -11.09 1.50
N PRO A 126 3.23 -11.49 0.61
CA PRO A 126 2.97 -11.69 -0.82
C PRO A 126 1.98 -12.82 -1.16
N PHE A 127 1.58 -13.64 -0.20
CA PHE A 127 0.66 -14.78 -0.39
C PHE A 127 -0.72 -14.60 0.25
N LEU A 128 -1.05 -13.37 0.68
CA LEU A 128 -2.40 -13.01 1.11
C LEU A 128 -3.43 -13.46 0.07
N LYS A 129 -4.52 -14.07 0.55
CA LYS A 129 -5.66 -14.47 -0.31
C LYS A 129 -6.19 -13.30 -1.16
N SER A 130 -6.19 -12.08 -0.62
CA SER A 130 -6.64 -10.85 -1.31
C SER A 130 -5.81 -10.48 -2.54
N TYR A 131 -4.54 -10.89 -2.63
CA TYR A 131 -3.71 -10.69 -3.82
C TYR A 131 -3.99 -11.71 -4.94
N ASN A 132 -4.91 -12.66 -4.75
CA ASN A 132 -5.33 -13.66 -5.75
C ASN A 132 -4.14 -14.35 -6.48
N GLY A 133 -3.08 -14.63 -5.72
CA GLY A 133 -1.90 -15.32 -6.24
C GLY A 133 -0.87 -14.47 -7.02
N SER A 134 -1.05 -13.14 -7.10
CA SER A 134 -0.24 -12.23 -7.93
C SER A 134 1.27 -12.41 -7.79
N PHE A 135 1.78 -12.66 -6.58
CA PHE A 135 3.21 -12.74 -6.30
C PHE A 135 3.76 -14.18 -6.14
N MET A 136 2.91 -15.22 -6.31
CA MET A 136 3.30 -16.63 -6.06
C MET A 136 4.46 -17.10 -6.94
N LYS A 137 4.53 -16.65 -8.19
CA LYS A 137 5.57 -17.06 -9.16
C LYS A 137 6.90 -16.32 -8.99
N ASP A 138 6.88 -15.18 -8.31
CA ASP A 138 8.01 -14.25 -8.27
C ASP A 138 8.72 -14.19 -6.91
N THR A 139 7.97 -14.39 -5.81
CA THR A 139 8.51 -14.23 -4.45
C THR A 139 9.68 -15.16 -4.15
N PHE A 140 9.58 -16.45 -4.46
CA PHE A 140 10.65 -17.40 -4.10
C PHE A 140 11.93 -17.20 -4.94
N PRO A 141 11.88 -17.04 -6.28
CA PRO A 141 13.08 -16.69 -7.04
C PRO A 141 13.69 -15.34 -6.64
N ALA A 142 12.86 -14.33 -6.29
CA ALA A 142 13.35 -13.07 -5.75
C ALA A 142 14.11 -13.26 -4.43
N LEU A 143 13.58 -14.07 -3.49
CA LEU A 143 14.27 -14.41 -2.24
C LEU A 143 15.63 -15.10 -2.51
N GLN A 144 15.68 -16.01 -3.48
CA GLN A 144 16.90 -16.71 -3.87
C GLN A 144 17.94 -15.75 -4.46
N ASN A 145 17.54 -14.88 -5.38
CA ASN A 145 18.41 -13.89 -6.02
C ASN A 145 18.97 -12.87 -5.01
N VAL A 146 18.12 -12.36 -4.11
CA VAL A 146 18.55 -11.40 -3.06
C VAL A 146 19.52 -12.05 -2.07
N GLN A 147 19.26 -13.28 -1.61
CA GLN A 147 20.21 -13.99 -0.74
C GLN A 147 21.54 -14.24 -1.45
N LYS A 148 21.52 -14.69 -2.71
CA LYS A 148 22.73 -14.87 -3.54
C LYS A 148 23.51 -13.56 -3.70
N ALA A 149 22.84 -12.43 -3.89
CA ALA A 149 23.48 -11.11 -3.97
C ALA A 149 24.13 -10.69 -2.63
N LEU A 150 23.49 -10.96 -1.49
CA LEU A 150 24.10 -10.76 -0.16
C LEU A 150 25.35 -11.64 0.04
N ASP A 151 25.32 -12.89 -0.43
CA ASP A 151 26.45 -13.82 -0.34
C ASP A 151 27.61 -13.42 -1.28
N GLU A 152 27.35 -13.05 -2.53
CA GLU A 152 28.37 -12.52 -3.47
C GLU A 152 28.99 -11.19 -2.96
N ALA A 153 28.21 -10.36 -2.27
CA ALA A 153 28.71 -9.15 -1.61
C ALA A 153 29.49 -9.42 -0.30
N GLY A 154 29.69 -10.69 0.10
CA GLY A 154 30.45 -11.08 1.29
C GLY A 154 29.74 -10.82 2.63
N ILE A 155 28.50 -10.31 2.61
CA ILE A 155 27.74 -9.91 3.80
C ILE A 155 26.66 -10.92 4.20
N GLY A 156 26.34 -11.90 3.34
CA GLY A 156 25.26 -12.87 3.53
C GLY A 156 25.41 -13.80 4.75
N LYS A 157 26.57 -13.83 5.43
CA LYS A 157 26.73 -14.46 6.76
C LYS A 157 26.16 -13.61 7.91
N LYS A 158 26.11 -12.28 7.76
CA LYS A 158 25.65 -11.32 8.77
C LYS A 158 24.24 -10.80 8.49
N ILE A 159 23.89 -10.65 7.22
CA ILE A 159 22.61 -10.13 6.74
C ILE A 159 21.88 -11.24 5.99
N LYS A 160 20.60 -11.47 6.31
CA LYS A 160 19.80 -12.56 5.72
C LYS A 160 18.58 -12.04 4.99
N ALA A 161 18.31 -12.58 3.81
CA ALA A 161 17.04 -12.38 3.14
C ALA A 161 15.96 -13.26 3.79
N THR A 162 14.75 -12.72 3.92
CA THR A 162 13.57 -13.39 4.49
C THR A 162 12.30 -12.86 3.83
N ILE A 163 11.14 -13.41 4.14
CA ILE A 163 9.83 -12.91 3.69
C ILE A 163 8.98 -12.71 4.96
N PRO A 164 8.50 -11.50 5.25
CA PRO A 164 7.37 -11.27 6.16
C PRO A 164 6.11 -11.89 5.58
N LEU A 165 5.54 -12.85 6.30
CA LEU A 165 4.38 -13.63 5.87
C LEU A 165 3.24 -13.42 6.86
N ASN A 166 2.04 -13.15 6.36
CA ASN A 166 0.85 -13.15 7.20
C ASN A 166 0.60 -14.54 7.80
N ALA A 167 -0.06 -14.62 8.94
CA ALA A 167 -0.55 -15.87 9.50
C ALA A 167 -1.50 -16.64 8.54
N ASP A 168 -2.09 -15.99 7.53
CA ASP A 168 -2.96 -16.61 6.50
C ASP A 168 -2.29 -17.71 5.65
N VAL A 169 -0.96 -17.85 5.70
CA VAL A 169 -0.22 -18.86 4.93
C VAL A 169 -0.27 -20.26 5.57
N TYR A 170 -0.75 -20.38 6.80
CA TYR A 170 -1.01 -21.64 7.49
C TYR A 170 -2.41 -21.67 8.10
N GLU A 171 -2.95 -22.87 8.25
CA GLU A 171 -4.31 -23.09 8.72
C GLU A 171 -4.40 -24.37 9.56
N SER A 172 -5.34 -24.37 10.51
CA SER A 172 -5.88 -25.60 11.10
C SER A 172 -7.21 -25.91 10.40
N PRO A 173 -7.54 -27.19 10.11
CA PRO A 173 -8.82 -27.54 9.50
C PRO A 173 -10.01 -27.06 10.36
N GLY A 174 -11.06 -26.54 9.73
CA GLY A 174 -12.22 -25.96 10.45
C GLY A 174 -12.95 -26.95 11.38
N GLU A 175 -12.90 -28.25 11.07
CA GLU A 175 -13.46 -29.32 11.93
C GLU A 175 -12.64 -29.54 13.22
N GLN A 176 -11.35 -29.16 13.22
CA GLN A 176 -10.42 -29.31 14.35
C GLN A 176 -9.48 -28.10 14.44
N PRO A 177 -9.99 -26.92 14.86
CA PRO A 177 -9.25 -25.65 14.85
C PRO A 177 -8.29 -25.53 16.05
N VAL A 178 -7.34 -26.47 16.16
CA VAL A 178 -6.32 -26.53 17.21
C VAL A 178 -4.90 -26.45 16.62
N PRO A 179 -3.88 -25.97 17.35
CA PRO A 179 -2.54 -25.79 16.78
C PRO A 179 -1.89 -27.06 16.21
N SER A 180 -2.11 -28.23 16.82
CA SER A 180 -1.51 -29.51 16.37
C SER A 180 -1.94 -29.99 14.98
N THR A 181 -3.11 -29.58 14.51
CA THR A 181 -3.58 -29.87 13.14
C THR A 181 -3.00 -28.91 12.12
N GLY A 182 -2.33 -27.85 12.57
CA GLY A 182 -1.71 -26.79 11.76
C GLY A 182 -0.82 -27.30 10.64
N ASN A 183 -1.03 -26.75 9.44
CA ASN A 183 -0.23 -27.01 8.25
C ASN A 183 -0.22 -25.78 7.33
N PHE A 184 0.75 -25.69 6.40
CA PHE A 184 0.68 -24.66 5.36
C PHE A 184 -0.57 -24.87 4.48
N ARG A 185 -1.17 -23.73 4.11
CA ARG A 185 -2.41 -23.65 3.33
C ARG A 185 -2.30 -24.43 2.03
N SER A 186 -3.33 -25.20 1.69
CA SER A 186 -3.22 -26.29 0.70
C SER A 186 -2.78 -25.85 -0.71
N ASP A 187 -3.20 -24.67 -1.15
CA ASP A 187 -2.88 -24.01 -2.43
C ASP A 187 -1.39 -23.64 -2.57
N ILE A 188 -0.76 -23.15 -1.49
CA ILE A 188 0.64 -22.68 -1.49
C ILE A 188 1.61 -23.64 -0.77
N ARG A 189 1.13 -24.76 -0.22
CA ARG A 189 1.94 -25.71 0.58
C ARG A 189 3.26 -26.13 -0.08
N PRO A 190 3.34 -26.53 -1.37
CA PRO A 190 4.61 -26.92 -1.98
C PRO A 190 5.60 -25.75 -2.11
N LEU A 191 5.09 -24.54 -2.39
CA LEU A 191 5.89 -23.31 -2.44
C LEU A 191 6.41 -22.96 -1.04
N MET A 192 5.55 -22.96 -0.04
CA MET A 192 5.92 -22.72 1.36
C MET A 192 6.96 -23.73 1.87
N GLN A 193 6.79 -25.02 1.57
CA GLN A 193 7.80 -26.04 1.91
C GLN A 193 9.16 -25.78 1.26
N SER A 194 9.19 -25.23 0.05
CA SER A 194 10.43 -24.86 -0.65
C SER A 194 11.09 -23.63 0.00
N ILE A 195 10.29 -22.61 0.30
CA ILE A 195 10.73 -21.38 0.97
C ILE A 195 11.32 -21.69 2.36
N VAL A 196 10.63 -22.43 3.21
CA VAL A 196 11.10 -22.66 4.59
C VAL A 196 12.34 -23.55 4.66
N LYS A 197 12.51 -24.48 3.71
CA LYS A 197 13.77 -25.24 3.53
C LYS A 197 14.91 -24.33 3.07
N PHE A 198 14.65 -23.40 2.16
CA PHE A 198 15.64 -22.42 1.73
C PHE A 198 16.07 -21.50 2.88
N LEU A 199 15.11 -20.96 3.66
CA LEU A 199 15.39 -20.14 4.84
C LEU A 199 16.23 -20.92 5.86
N HIS A 200 15.85 -22.17 6.16
CA HIS A 200 16.58 -23.07 7.06
C HIS A 200 18.02 -23.32 6.61
N SER A 201 18.22 -23.74 5.35
CA SER A 201 19.55 -23.99 4.79
C SER A 201 20.47 -22.76 4.78
N ASN A 202 19.89 -21.55 4.73
CA ASN A 202 20.61 -20.29 4.77
C ASN A 202 20.76 -19.72 6.19
N ASN A 203 20.25 -20.38 7.24
CA ASN A 203 20.17 -19.84 8.60
C ASN A 203 19.47 -18.45 8.66
N ALA A 204 18.42 -18.30 7.84
CA ALA A 204 17.53 -17.14 7.83
C ALA A 204 16.26 -17.44 8.66
N PRO A 205 15.67 -16.46 9.34
CA PRO A 205 14.43 -16.67 10.09
C PRO A 205 13.21 -16.74 9.18
N PHE A 206 12.17 -17.44 9.63
CA PHE A 206 10.80 -17.20 9.20
C PHE A 206 10.30 -15.92 9.88
N VAL A 207 9.82 -14.94 9.12
CA VAL A 207 9.19 -13.73 9.67
C VAL A 207 7.68 -13.86 9.52
N VAL A 208 6.94 -13.84 10.64
CA VAL A 208 5.49 -14.00 10.68
C VAL A 208 4.79 -12.77 11.23
N ASN A 209 3.73 -12.33 10.59
CA ASN A 209 2.89 -11.24 11.04
C ASN A 209 1.64 -11.86 11.69
N ILE A 210 1.39 -11.59 12.97
CA ILE A 210 0.30 -12.19 13.74
C ILE A 210 -0.54 -11.10 14.41
N TYR A 211 -1.82 -11.05 14.05
CA TYR A 211 -2.75 -10.00 14.47
C TYR A 211 -3.96 -10.57 15.23
N PRO A 212 -3.88 -10.70 16.57
CA PRO A 212 -5.01 -11.11 17.41
C PRO A 212 -6.28 -10.27 17.23
N PHE A 213 -6.12 -8.97 16.95
CA PHE A 213 -7.23 -8.06 16.61
C PHE A 213 -8.09 -8.59 15.45
N LEU A 214 -7.47 -9.07 14.36
CA LEU A 214 -8.21 -9.54 13.18
C LEU A 214 -9.13 -10.73 13.50
N SER A 215 -8.81 -11.53 14.53
CA SER A 215 -9.70 -12.61 14.96
C SER A 215 -11.05 -12.12 15.50
N LEU A 216 -11.11 -10.90 16.05
CA LEU A 216 -12.37 -10.25 16.48
C LEU A 216 -13.07 -9.47 15.36
N TYR A 217 -12.30 -9.00 14.38
CA TYR A 217 -12.82 -8.27 13.22
C TYR A 217 -13.48 -9.22 12.22
N ASP A 218 -12.79 -10.31 11.85
CA ASP A 218 -13.24 -11.29 10.87
C ASP A 218 -14.35 -12.23 11.41
N ASN A 219 -14.43 -12.41 12.74
CA ASN A 219 -15.39 -13.32 13.37
C ASN A 219 -16.04 -12.67 14.63
N PRO A 220 -17.31 -12.26 14.56
CA PRO A 220 -18.01 -11.64 15.69
C PRO A 220 -18.26 -12.59 16.87
N ASP A 221 -18.22 -13.91 16.64
CA ASP A 221 -18.40 -14.96 17.66
C ASP A 221 -17.05 -15.42 18.27
N PHE A 222 -15.93 -14.80 17.87
CA PHE A 222 -14.63 -15.16 18.42
C PHE A 222 -14.55 -14.80 19.92
N PRO A 223 -14.02 -15.68 20.79
CA PRO A 223 -13.96 -15.40 22.23
C PRO A 223 -13.08 -14.18 22.54
N VAL A 224 -13.71 -13.06 22.90
CA VAL A 224 -13.04 -11.75 23.08
C VAL A 224 -11.81 -11.85 23.98
N ASP A 225 -11.93 -12.47 25.15
CA ASP A 225 -10.81 -12.58 26.10
C ASP A 225 -9.67 -13.50 25.62
N PHE A 226 -9.92 -14.37 24.64
CA PHE A 226 -8.87 -15.20 24.02
C PHE A 226 -8.03 -14.40 23.00
N ALA A 227 -8.47 -13.21 22.56
CA ALA A 227 -7.64 -12.31 21.76
C ALA A 227 -6.58 -11.55 22.60
N PHE A 228 -6.74 -11.51 23.92
CA PHE A 228 -5.86 -10.79 24.85
C PHE A 228 -4.88 -11.73 25.59
N LEU A 229 -3.88 -11.15 26.26
CA LEU A 229 -2.78 -11.86 26.92
C LEU A 229 -2.76 -11.65 28.45
N ASP A 230 -3.94 -11.56 29.04
CA ASP A 230 -4.18 -11.27 30.47
C ASP A 230 -4.71 -12.47 31.27
N ASP A 231 -4.65 -13.66 30.68
CA ASP A 231 -5.10 -14.94 31.22
C ASP A 231 -6.62 -14.99 31.57
N GLN A 232 -7.45 -14.07 31.04
CA GLN A 232 -8.92 -14.13 31.19
C GLN A 232 -9.60 -15.06 30.15
N GLY A 233 -8.93 -15.31 29.01
CA GLY A 233 -9.45 -16.15 27.94
C GLY A 233 -9.66 -17.62 28.36
N LYS A 234 -10.79 -18.22 27.95
CA LYS A 234 -11.05 -19.64 28.16
C LYS A 234 -9.98 -20.47 27.44
N SER A 235 -9.22 -21.27 28.18
CA SER A 235 -8.14 -22.06 27.62
C SER A 235 -8.61 -23.10 26.59
N VAL A 236 -7.85 -23.23 25.51
CA VAL A 236 -7.93 -24.35 24.55
C VAL A 236 -6.90 -25.40 24.97
N ASN A 237 -7.34 -26.66 25.14
CA ASN A 237 -6.43 -27.80 25.31
C ASN A 237 -6.27 -28.54 23.99
N ASP A 238 -5.02 -28.75 23.61
CA ASP A 238 -4.62 -29.47 22.40
C ASP A 238 -3.52 -30.46 22.79
N ASN A 239 -3.89 -31.74 22.90
CA ASN A 239 -2.97 -32.85 23.22
C ASN A 239 -2.11 -32.59 24.48
N GLY A 240 -2.69 -31.99 25.53
CA GLY A 240 -1.98 -31.67 26.77
C GLY A 240 -1.17 -30.37 26.73
N LYS A 241 -1.21 -29.61 25.63
CA LYS A 241 -0.78 -28.21 25.56
C LYS A 241 -1.99 -27.31 25.82
N THR A 242 -1.80 -26.31 26.67
CA THR A 242 -2.86 -25.37 27.05
C THR A 242 -2.51 -23.99 26.51
N TYR A 243 -3.41 -23.44 25.70
CA TYR A 243 -3.32 -22.09 25.15
C TYR A 243 -4.37 -21.21 25.83
N ASN A 244 -3.95 -20.09 26.42
CA ASN A 244 -4.85 -19.11 27.07
C ASN A 244 -5.17 -17.91 26.17
N ASN A 245 -4.46 -17.77 25.05
CA ASN A 245 -4.56 -16.65 24.11
C ASN A 245 -4.29 -17.13 22.68
N VAL A 246 -4.81 -16.38 21.70
CA VAL A 246 -4.69 -16.67 20.28
C VAL A 246 -3.28 -16.44 19.74
N LEU A 247 -2.47 -15.55 20.32
CA LEU A 247 -1.09 -15.31 19.86
C LEU A 247 -0.25 -16.59 20.02
N ASP A 248 -0.32 -17.23 21.18
CA ASP A 248 0.35 -18.51 21.45
C ASP A 248 -0.19 -19.65 20.58
N ALA A 249 -1.52 -19.73 20.41
CA ALA A 249 -2.14 -20.76 19.58
C ALA A 249 -1.72 -20.62 18.10
N ASN A 250 -1.82 -19.41 17.54
CA ASN A 250 -1.48 -19.10 16.15
C ASN A 250 0.02 -19.32 15.87
N TYR A 251 0.89 -18.88 16.77
CA TYR A 251 2.33 -19.11 16.66
C TYR A 251 2.67 -20.62 16.71
N ASP A 252 2.02 -21.41 17.57
CA ASP A 252 2.27 -22.85 17.61
C ASP A 252 1.62 -23.62 16.44
N THR A 253 0.59 -23.07 15.78
CA THR A 253 0.11 -23.56 14.46
C THR A 253 1.21 -23.43 13.39
N LEU A 254 1.97 -22.34 13.39
CA LEU A 254 3.17 -22.21 12.54
C LEU A 254 4.26 -23.21 12.93
N VAL A 255 4.52 -23.41 14.23
CA VAL A 255 5.52 -24.39 14.70
C VAL A 255 5.17 -25.81 14.23
N TRP A 256 3.90 -26.21 14.27
CA TRP A 256 3.44 -27.48 13.70
C TRP A 256 3.57 -27.54 12.18
N SER A 257 3.25 -26.45 11.48
CA SER A 257 3.41 -26.35 10.02
C SER A 257 4.88 -26.52 9.59
N LEU A 258 5.81 -25.89 10.30
CA LEU A 258 7.26 -26.02 10.09
C LEU A 258 7.78 -27.44 10.39
N LYS A 259 7.27 -28.06 11.46
CA LYS A 259 7.57 -29.46 11.80
C LYS A 259 7.09 -30.42 10.70
N ARG A 260 5.89 -30.21 10.14
CA ARG A 260 5.36 -30.98 8.98
C ARG A 260 6.16 -30.73 7.70
N ALA A 261 6.74 -29.53 7.52
CA ALA A 261 7.60 -29.21 6.39
C ALA A 261 9.04 -29.77 6.52
N GLY A 262 9.41 -30.33 7.68
CA GLY A 262 10.71 -30.93 7.93
C GLY A 262 11.78 -29.96 8.47
N VAL A 263 11.40 -28.77 8.94
CA VAL A 263 12.31 -27.75 9.51
C VAL A 263 11.89 -27.34 10.93
N PRO A 264 11.81 -28.31 11.88
CA PRO A 264 11.21 -28.11 13.20
C PRO A 264 12.00 -27.17 14.12
N ASP A 265 13.18 -26.72 13.72
CA ASP A 265 14.14 -25.89 14.44
C ASP A 265 14.33 -24.49 13.81
N LEU A 266 13.67 -24.21 12.68
CA LEU A 266 13.73 -22.89 12.03
C LEU A 266 13.40 -21.76 13.02
N LYS A 267 14.27 -20.74 13.07
CA LYS A 267 14.06 -19.53 13.88
C LYS A 267 12.82 -18.79 13.37
N ILE A 268 11.96 -18.37 14.29
CA ILE A 268 10.81 -17.51 13.99
C ILE A 268 11.08 -16.11 14.57
N ILE A 269 10.65 -15.08 13.86
CA ILE A 269 10.52 -13.70 14.33
C ILE A 269 9.07 -13.29 14.09
N ILE A 270 8.42 -12.67 15.07
CA ILE A 270 7.13 -12.01 14.86
C ILE A 270 7.43 -10.65 14.25
N GLY A 271 7.24 -10.52 12.93
CA GLY A 271 7.56 -9.34 12.13
C GLY A 271 6.59 -8.19 12.31
N GLU A 272 5.34 -8.50 12.64
CA GLU A 272 4.30 -7.54 12.98
C GLU A 272 3.37 -8.17 14.03
N VAL A 273 3.05 -7.41 15.08
CA VAL A 273 2.00 -7.70 16.04
C VAL A 273 1.56 -6.40 16.71
N GLY A 274 0.27 -6.21 16.90
CA GLY A 274 -0.25 -4.98 17.50
C GLY A 274 -1.76 -5.01 17.67
N TRP A 275 -2.30 -3.83 17.98
CA TRP A 275 -3.72 -3.59 18.13
C TRP A 275 -4.04 -2.13 17.75
N PRO A 276 -4.97 -1.87 16.81
CA PRO A 276 -5.28 -0.51 16.37
C PRO A 276 -6.15 0.21 17.41
N THR A 277 -6.05 1.55 17.47
CA THR A 277 -6.69 2.33 18.55
C THR A 277 -7.94 3.09 18.12
N ASP A 278 -8.32 3.01 16.84
CA ASP A 278 -9.50 3.68 16.29
C ASP A 278 -9.90 2.99 14.95
N GLY A 279 -11.05 3.36 14.37
CA GLY A 279 -11.52 2.87 13.07
C GLY A 279 -12.34 1.58 13.09
N ASP A 280 -12.57 0.98 14.26
CA ASP A 280 -13.51 -0.13 14.50
C ASP A 280 -13.92 -0.17 15.98
N LYS A 281 -15.08 -0.77 16.30
CA LYS A 281 -15.57 -0.94 17.69
C LYS A 281 -14.57 -1.62 18.64
N GLN A 282 -13.74 -2.56 18.16
CA GLN A 282 -12.70 -3.23 18.95
C GLN A 282 -11.34 -2.52 18.85
N ALA A 283 -11.17 -1.64 17.88
CA ALA A 283 -10.00 -0.79 17.71
C ALA A 283 -10.18 0.47 18.58
N ASN A 284 -9.76 0.39 19.84
CA ASN A 284 -9.85 1.50 20.79
C ASN A 284 -8.64 1.50 21.73
N VAL A 285 -8.36 2.66 22.34
CA VAL A 285 -7.20 2.87 23.22
C VAL A 285 -7.20 1.91 24.43
N GLN A 286 -8.38 1.56 24.95
CA GLN A 286 -8.54 0.67 26.10
C GLN A 286 -8.14 -0.77 25.76
N ASN A 287 -8.64 -1.31 24.64
CA ASN A 287 -8.28 -2.63 24.13
C ASN A 287 -6.81 -2.68 23.70
N ALA A 288 -6.31 -1.64 23.01
CA ALA A 288 -4.91 -1.57 22.63
C ALA A 288 -4.00 -1.62 23.87
N LYS A 289 -4.31 -0.84 24.92
CA LYS A 289 -3.57 -0.91 26.18
C LYS A 289 -3.63 -2.31 26.80
N ARG A 290 -4.84 -2.90 26.94
CA ARG A 290 -5.04 -4.27 27.45
C ARG A 290 -4.17 -5.30 26.71
N PHE A 291 -4.09 -5.18 25.38
CA PHE A 291 -3.26 -6.03 24.54
C PHE A 291 -1.77 -5.84 24.82
N TYR A 292 -1.27 -4.60 24.78
CA TYR A 292 0.15 -4.32 24.97
C TYR A 292 0.63 -4.65 26.40
N ASP A 293 -0.18 -4.39 27.44
CA ASP A 293 0.14 -4.78 28.83
C ASP A 293 0.40 -6.29 28.95
N GLY A 294 -0.50 -7.11 28.38
CA GLY A 294 -0.37 -8.56 28.35
C GLY A 294 0.81 -9.03 27.50
N LEU A 295 1.05 -8.41 26.34
CA LEU A 295 2.19 -8.69 25.47
C LEU A 295 3.51 -8.42 26.20
N PHE A 296 3.69 -7.26 26.83
CA PHE A 296 4.94 -6.94 27.54
C PHE A 296 5.15 -7.80 28.79
N LYS A 297 4.08 -8.10 29.55
CA LYS A 297 4.11 -9.09 30.65
C LYS A 297 4.60 -10.46 30.14
N LYS A 298 4.08 -10.92 29.00
CA LYS A 298 4.52 -12.17 28.35
C LYS A 298 5.99 -12.12 27.93
N LEU A 299 6.43 -11.07 27.24
CA LEU A 299 7.81 -10.93 26.78
C LEU A 299 8.80 -10.84 27.97
N ALA A 300 8.46 -10.10 29.02
CA ALA A 300 9.26 -10.00 30.24
C ALA A 300 9.40 -11.34 30.98
N SER A 301 8.40 -12.23 30.88
CA SER A 301 8.45 -13.56 31.50
C SER A 301 9.45 -14.52 30.83
N ASN A 302 9.86 -14.25 29.59
CA ASN A 302 10.64 -15.16 28.73
C ASN A 302 10.07 -16.59 28.62
N LYS A 303 8.78 -16.80 28.92
CA LYS A 303 8.14 -18.12 28.91
C LYS A 303 8.01 -18.71 27.50
N GLY A 304 7.88 -17.86 26.48
CA GLY A 304 7.63 -18.28 25.10
C GLY A 304 6.23 -18.87 24.91
N THR A 305 6.09 -19.81 23.98
CA THR A 305 4.86 -20.55 23.68
C THR A 305 4.91 -21.98 24.22
N PRO A 306 3.77 -22.71 24.30
CA PRO A 306 3.74 -24.10 24.74
C PRO A 306 4.65 -25.08 23.96
N LEU A 307 5.00 -24.81 22.69
CA LEU A 307 5.96 -25.59 21.89
C LEU A 307 7.32 -24.93 21.69
N ARG A 308 7.43 -23.60 21.84
CA ARG A 308 8.70 -22.86 21.83
C ARG A 308 8.89 -22.08 23.14
N PRO A 309 9.30 -22.75 24.23
CA PRO A 309 9.71 -22.05 25.45
C PRO A 309 10.92 -21.15 25.22
N GLY A 310 10.94 -19.98 25.82
CA GLY A 310 12.04 -19.01 25.72
C GLY A 310 11.63 -17.60 25.26
N PRO A 311 12.59 -16.68 25.09
CA PRO A 311 12.31 -15.32 24.61
C PRO A 311 11.79 -15.33 23.18
N LEU A 312 10.85 -14.42 22.88
CA LEU A 312 10.32 -14.18 21.54
C LEU A 312 10.98 -12.94 20.92
N ASP A 313 11.29 -13.02 19.63
CA ASP A 313 11.81 -11.90 18.82
C ASP A 313 10.62 -11.24 18.11
N VAL A 314 10.31 -9.97 18.42
CA VAL A 314 9.01 -9.35 18.12
C VAL A 314 9.17 -7.90 17.68
N TYR A 315 8.47 -7.51 16.62
CA TYR A 315 8.33 -6.14 16.13
C TYR A 315 6.88 -5.68 16.26
N LEU A 316 6.65 -4.60 17.01
CA LEU A 316 5.32 -4.03 17.21
C LEU A 316 4.83 -3.36 15.91
N PHE A 317 3.55 -3.46 15.57
CA PHE A 317 2.93 -2.76 14.45
C PHE A 317 1.81 -1.84 14.94
N GLY A 318 1.83 -0.53 14.72
CA GLY A 318 2.84 0.34 14.09
C GLY A 318 3.50 1.30 15.07
N LEU A 319 4.56 2.01 14.64
CA LEU A 319 5.16 3.07 15.44
C LEU A 319 4.27 4.33 15.44
N LEU A 320 3.87 4.79 14.26
CA LEU A 320 3.06 5.99 14.02
C LEU A 320 1.72 5.59 13.39
N ASP A 321 0.72 6.46 13.50
CA ASP A 321 -0.49 6.40 12.66
C ASP A 321 -0.17 6.88 11.24
N GLU A 322 -0.83 6.28 10.23
CA GLU A 322 -0.48 6.39 8.81
C GLU A 322 -1.72 6.78 7.97
N ASP A 323 -1.98 8.08 7.84
CA ASP A 323 -3.21 8.63 7.25
C ASP A 323 -3.35 8.43 5.72
N GLN A 324 -2.30 8.00 5.02
CA GLN A 324 -2.34 7.60 3.60
C GLN A 324 -2.40 6.09 3.40
N LYS A 325 -2.40 5.29 4.47
CA LYS A 325 -2.53 3.83 4.36
C LYS A 325 -3.92 3.46 3.80
N SER A 326 -3.94 2.44 2.94
CA SER A 326 -5.15 1.97 2.26
C SER A 326 -6.16 1.40 3.26
N VAL A 327 -7.40 1.90 3.21
CA VAL A 327 -8.50 1.44 4.08
C VAL A 327 -9.27 0.23 3.53
N ALA A 328 -8.85 -0.33 2.40
CA ALA A 328 -9.51 -1.50 1.79
C ALA A 328 -9.65 -2.75 2.71
N PRO A 329 -8.72 -3.05 3.65
CA PRO A 329 -8.94 -4.06 4.69
C PRO A 329 -9.94 -3.61 5.79
N GLY A 330 -9.94 -2.31 6.10
CA GLY A 330 -10.84 -1.66 7.05
C GLY A 330 -10.32 -0.29 7.49
N ASN A 331 -11.20 0.51 8.11
CA ASN A 331 -10.87 1.85 8.60
C ASN A 331 -9.76 1.86 9.68
N PHE A 332 -9.61 0.77 10.43
CA PHE A 332 -8.57 0.62 11.46
C PHE A 332 -7.13 0.66 10.92
N GLU A 333 -6.94 0.47 9.61
CA GLU A 333 -5.61 0.40 8.98
C GLU A 333 -4.76 1.66 9.15
N ARG A 334 -5.37 2.81 9.44
CA ARG A 334 -4.66 4.08 9.67
C ARG A 334 -4.24 4.29 11.14
N HIS A 335 -4.70 3.42 12.06
CA HIS A 335 -4.69 3.64 13.53
C HIS A 335 -3.85 2.65 14.34
N TRP A 336 -2.96 1.90 13.68
CA TRP A 336 -2.07 0.93 14.31
C TRP A 336 -0.97 1.55 15.19
N GLY A 337 -0.73 2.86 15.10
CA GLY A 337 0.35 3.53 15.81
C GLY A 337 0.22 3.45 17.33
N ILE A 338 1.32 3.14 18.02
CA ILE A 338 1.44 3.38 19.48
C ILE A 338 1.66 4.87 19.78
N PHE A 339 2.18 5.61 18.80
CA PHE A 339 2.16 7.07 18.73
C PHE A 339 1.22 7.53 17.60
N ARG A 340 0.68 8.74 17.74
CA ARG A 340 0.01 9.48 16.65
C ARG A 340 1.00 9.83 15.54
N PHE A 341 0.49 10.26 14.38
CA PHE A 341 1.28 10.82 13.26
C PHE A 341 2.30 11.90 13.72
N ASP A 342 1.94 12.70 14.72
CA ASP A 342 2.78 13.76 15.31
C ASP A 342 3.75 13.27 16.40
N GLY A 343 3.89 11.96 16.58
CA GLY A 343 4.78 11.33 17.55
C GLY A 343 4.35 11.51 19.01
N ARG A 344 3.09 11.87 19.29
CA ARG A 344 2.55 11.88 20.65
C ARG A 344 2.08 10.47 21.06
N PRO A 345 2.44 9.97 22.25
CA PRO A 345 2.04 8.63 22.70
C PRO A 345 0.53 8.59 22.97
N LYS A 346 -0.13 7.50 22.57
CA LYS A 346 -1.60 7.37 22.63
C LYS A 346 -2.11 6.81 23.96
N PHE A 347 -1.30 6.01 24.65
CA PHE A 347 -1.60 5.44 25.96
C PHE A 347 -0.31 5.21 26.78
N PRO A 348 -0.40 5.09 28.11
CA PRO A 348 0.72 4.67 28.93
C PRO A 348 0.96 3.16 28.79
N VAL A 349 2.22 2.74 28.70
CA VAL A 349 2.60 1.34 28.48
C VAL A 349 3.98 1.04 29.10
N ASP A 350 4.12 -0.11 29.75
CA ASP A 350 5.39 -0.57 30.33
C ASP A 350 6.09 -1.61 29.45
N PHE A 351 7.02 -1.17 28.60
CA PHE A 351 7.87 -2.06 27.77
C PHE A 351 8.77 -3.02 28.58
N THR A 352 8.86 -2.86 29.92
CA THR A 352 9.59 -3.79 30.80
C THR A 352 8.71 -4.95 31.28
N GLY A 353 7.38 -4.86 31.09
CA GLY A 353 6.41 -5.87 31.50
C GLY A 353 6.28 -6.06 33.01
N ARG A 354 6.59 -5.03 33.81
CA ARG A 354 6.61 -5.08 35.29
C ARG A 354 5.47 -4.31 35.96
N GLY A 355 4.53 -3.76 35.18
CA GLY A 355 3.37 -3.02 35.66
C GLY A 355 3.66 -1.56 36.04
N ASN A 356 4.72 -0.96 35.50
CA ASN A 356 5.10 0.43 35.76
C ASN A 356 4.67 1.34 34.58
N ASP A 357 3.37 1.42 34.35
CA ASP A 357 2.79 2.13 33.22
C ASP A 357 3.19 3.60 33.19
N ARG A 358 3.67 4.04 32.03
CA ARG A 358 4.07 5.43 31.76
C ARG A 358 3.87 5.76 30.30
N TYR A 359 3.62 7.03 29.99
CA TYR A 359 3.68 7.48 28.61
C TYR A 359 5.10 7.36 28.06
N LEU A 360 5.20 6.89 26.82
CA LEU A 360 6.46 6.85 26.08
C LEU A 360 6.97 8.27 25.81
N VAL A 361 8.28 8.42 25.59
CA VAL A 361 8.88 9.70 25.20
C VAL A 361 8.46 10.01 23.77
N GLY A 362 7.56 10.97 23.58
CA GLY A 362 7.12 11.41 22.25
C GLY A 362 8.18 12.20 21.49
N ALA A 363 7.90 12.47 20.22
CA ALA A 363 8.74 13.25 19.33
C ALA A 363 8.99 14.68 19.86
N LYS A 364 10.17 15.22 19.58
CA LYS A 364 10.61 16.56 20.00
C LYS A 364 10.83 17.47 18.80
N GLY A 365 10.59 18.77 18.98
CA GLY A 365 10.80 19.77 17.92
C GLY A 365 9.83 19.68 16.74
N VAL A 366 8.74 18.92 16.88
CA VAL A 366 7.65 18.83 15.90
C VAL A 366 7.01 20.21 15.72
N GLN A 367 7.05 20.71 14.49
CA GLN A 367 6.36 21.96 14.11
C GLN A 367 4.97 21.60 13.60
N TYR A 368 3.98 22.39 14.02
CA TYR A 368 2.60 22.27 13.57
C TYR A 368 2.29 23.42 12.62
N LEU A 369 1.36 23.19 11.70
CA LEU A 369 0.67 24.26 10.99
C LEU A 369 -0.05 25.19 12.00
N GLU A 370 -0.61 26.29 11.51
CA GLU A 370 -1.27 27.26 12.38
C GLU A 370 -2.49 26.65 13.11
N LYS A 371 -2.89 27.27 14.23
CA LYS A 371 -4.05 26.85 15.02
C LYS A 371 -5.37 27.29 14.37
N LYS A 372 -5.61 26.75 13.19
CA LYS A 372 -6.80 26.94 12.35
C LYS A 372 -7.43 25.58 12.09
N TRP A 373 -8.75 25.57 12.05
CA TRP A 373 -9.57 24.41 11.69
C TRP A 373 -10.57 24.82 10.62
N CYS A 374 -10.83 23.95 9.66
CA CYS A 374 -11.97 24.12 8.77
C CYS A 374 -13.22 23.54 9.41
N VAL A 375 -14.30 24.32 9.52
CA VAL A 375 -15.53 23.92 10.22
C VAL A 375 -16.76 24.24 9.39
N PHE A 376 -17.86 23.54 9.65
CA PHE A 376 -19.14 23.82 9.01
C PHE A 376 -19.60 25.26 9.28
N ASN A 377 -19.98 25.97 8.21
CA ASN A 377 -20.46 27.33 8.27
C ASN A 377 -21.94 27.38 8.65
N LYS A 378 -22.24 27.75 9.91
CA LYS A 378 -23.61 27.89 10.41
C LYS A 378 -24.46 28.97 9.72
N GLU A 379 -23.85 29.83 8.90
CA GLU A 379 -24.55 30.83 8.08
C GLU A 379 -24.89 30.32 6.66
N ALA A 380 -24.47 29.09 6.29
CA ALA A 380 -24.80 28.50 5.00
C ALA A 380 -26.30 28.26 4.85
N GLN A 381 -26.89 28.75 3.75
CA GLN A 381 -28.34 28.72 3.52
C GLN A 381 -28.81 27.50 2.73
N ASP A 382 -27.98 26.98 1.82
CA ASP A 382 -28.24 25.77 1.06
C ASP A 382 -27.36 24.62 1.58
N LEU A 383 -27.99 23.56 2.07
CA LEU A 383 -27.33 22.35 2.57
C LEU A 383 -27.50 21.14 1.63
N SER A 384 -28.11 21.33 0.46
CA SER A 384 -28.42 20.25 -0.50
C SER A 384 -27.19 19.47 -0.97
N ARG A 385 -26.01 20.12 -0.96
CA ARG A 385 -24.72 19.55 -1.35
C ARG A 385 -23.81 19.18 -0.17
N LEU A 386 -24.30 19.22 1.06
CA LEU A 386 -23.51 18.90 2.26
C LEU A 386 -22.94 17.48 2.22
N GLY A 387 -23.76 16.48 1.86
CA GLY A 387 -23.29 15.09 1.71
C GLY A 387 -22.16 14.95 0.69
N ASN A 388 -22.33 15.53 -0.50
CA ASN A 388 -21.32 15.48 -1.57
C ASN A 388 -20.00 16.17 -1.17
N ASN A 389 -20.06 17.27 -0.41
CA ASN A 389 -18.87 17.97 0.07
C ASN A 389 -18.15 17.19 1.18
N VAL A 390 -18.89 16.48 2.04
CA VAL A 390 -18.32 15.56 3.03
C VAL A 390 -17.67 14.35 2.33
N GLU A 391 -18.33 13.75 1.34
CA GLU A 391 -17.77 12.66 0.54
C GLU A 391 -16.49 13.08 -0.20
N TYR A 392 -16.48 14.27 -0.80
CA TYR A 392 -15.28 14.85 -1.42
C TYR A 392 -14.14 15.05 -0.41
N ALA A 393 -14.43 15.59 0.78
CA ALA A 393 -13.43 15.77 1.82
C ALA A 393 -12.85 14.43 2.31
N CYS A 394 -13.71 13.41 2.47
CA CYS A 394 -13.32 12.10 2.97
C CYS A 394 -12.60 11.22 1.93
N SER A 395 -12.83 11.43 0.63
CA SER A 395 -12.07 10.79 -0.47
C SER A 395 -10.76 11.52 -0.84
N ARG A 396 -10.36 12.48 0.01
CA ARG A 396 -9.08 13.23 -0.07
C ARG A 396 -8.52 13.53 1.32
N GLY A 397 -9.00 12.79 2.33
CA GLY A 397 -8.80 13.07 3.74
C GLY A 397 -8.88 11.80 4.59
N ASP A 398 -8.60 11.92 5.89
CA ASP A 398 -8.76 10.80 6.81
C ASP A 398 -10.02 10.90 7.69
N CYS A 399 -11.15 10.48 7.12
CA CYS A 399 -12.42 10.39 7.82
C CYS A 399 -12.64 9.08 8.59
N THR A 400 -11.66 8.18 8.68
CA THR A 400 -11.84 6.82 9.22
C THR A 400 -12.38 6.79 10.66
N ALA A 401 -12.00 7.77 11.49
CA ALA A 401 -12.48 7.95 12.87
C ALA A 401 -13.98 8.27 13.00
N LEU A 402 -14.68 8.62 11.90
CA LEU A 402 -16.14 8.79 11.88
C LEU A 402 -16.90 7.47 11.80
N GLY A 403 -16.20 6.35 11.51
CA GLY A 403 -16.77 5.02 11.34
C GLY A 403 -17.52 4.50 12.58
N TYR A 404 -18.36 3.49 12.40
CA TYR A 404 -19.12 2.92 13.51
C TYR A 404 -18.20 2.38 14.61
N GLY A 405 -18.46 2.77 15.87
CA GLY A 405 -17.64 2.39 17.02
C GLY A 405 -16.27 3.09 17.14
N SER A 406 -15.95 4.00 16.22
CA SER A 406 -14.72 4.81 16.22
C SER A 406 -14.84 6.06 17.10
N SER A 407 -13.72 6.74 17.41
CA SER A 407 -13.65 7.83 18.40
C SER A 407 -14.58 9.02 18.10
N CYS A 408 -14.80 9.34 16.82
CA CYS A 408 -15.67 10.43 16.37
C CYS A 408 -17.06 9.96 15.93
N ASN A 409 -17.45 8.72 16.19
CA ASN A 409 -18.76 8.19 15.80
C ASN A 409 -19.95 8.89 16.48
N GLY A 410 -19.74 9.49 17.66
CA GLY A 410 -20.77 10.21 18.42
C GLY A 410 -21.04 11.65 17.98
N LEU A 411 -20.41 12.15 16.91
CA LEU A 411 -20.63 13.51 16.43
C LEU A 411 -22.01 13.69 15.77
N ASP A 412 -22.64 14.84 16.00
CA ASP A 412 -23.82 15.25 15.21
C ASP A 412 -23.45 15.52 13.73
N ALA A 413 -24.45 15.61 12.85
CA ALA A 413 -24.22 15.76 11.41
C ALA A 413 -23.38 16.99 11.00
N LEU A 414 -23.46 18.10 11.76
CA LEU A 414 -22.70 19.33 11.45
C LEU A 414 -21.28 19.27 12.02
N ALA A 415 -21.11 18.63 13.17
CA ALA A 415 -19.79 18.33 13.72
C ALA A 415 -19.06 17.27 12.89
N ASN A 416 -19.76 16.26 12.37
CA ASN A 416 -19.25 15.25 11.43
C ASN A 416 -18.77 15.91 10.13
N ALA A 417 -19.59 16.79 9.52
CA ALA A 417 -19.16 17.58 8.36
C ALA A 417 -17.95 18.47 8.67
N SER A 418 -17.92 19.11 9.86
CA SER A 418 -16.76 19.88 10.31
C SER A 418 -15.50 19.02 10.44
N TYR A 419 -15.62 17.77 10.88
CA TYR A 419 -14.48 16.85 10.99
C TYR A 419 -13.93 16.54 9.60
N ALA A 420 -14.79 16.12 8.67
CA ALA A 420 -14.42 15.83 7.28
C ALA A 420 -13.72 17.02 6.61
N PHE A 421 -14.32 18.22 6.70
CA PHE A 421 -13.73 19.45 6.16
C PHE A 421 -12.38 19.77 6.79
N ASN A 422 -12.22 19.58 8.11
CA ASN A 422 -10.93 19.76 8.76
C ASN A 422 -9.90 18.75 8.26
N MET A 423 -10.22 17.46 8.15
CA MET A 423 -9.26 16.44 7.73
C MET A 423 -8.73 16.71 6.32
N TYR A 424 -9.58 17.14 5.39
CA TYR A 424 -9.14 17.59 4.07
C TYR A 424 -8.26 18.85 4.16
N PHE A 425 -8.73 19.91 4.83
CA PHE A 425 -8.02 21.19 4.99
C PHE A 425 -6.62 21.03 5.62
N GLN A 426 -6.49 20.15 6.61
CA GLN A 426 -5.21 19.84 7.26
C GLN A 426 -4.26 19.04 6.35
N ILE A 427 -4.77 18.23 5.42
CA ILE A 427 -3.96 17.53 4.41
C ILE A 427 -3.58 18.45 3.23
N GLN A 428 -4.34 19.51 2.97
CA GLN A 428 -4.01 20.54 1.97
C GLN A 428 -3.21 21.72 2.57
N ASP A 429 -2.30 21.47 3.52
CA ASP A 429 -1.43 22.49 4.16
C ASP A 429 -2.16 23.77 4.67
N GLN A 430 -3.44 23.64 5.04
CA GLN A 430 -4.32 24.75 5.42
C GLN A 430 -4.55 25.81 4.32
N ASP A 431 -4.53 25.42 3.04
CA ASP A 431 -4.93 26.28 1.93
C ASP A 431 -6.33 26.86 2.17
N VAL A 432 -6.47 28.18 1.94
CA VAL A 432 -7.73 28.89 2.13
C VAL A 432 -8.82 28.43 1.15
N GLU A 433 -8.45 27.99 -0.05
CA GLU A 433 -9.38 27.42 -1.04
C GLU A 433 -9.87 26.03 -0.61
N ALA A 434 -9.04 25.27 0.14
CA ALA A 434 -9.42 23.99 0.72
C ALA A 434 -10.43 24.09 1.88
N CYS A 435 -10.83 25.31 2.29
CA CYS A 435 -11.88 25.53 3.29
C CYS A 435 -13.07 26.37 2.77
N VAL A 436 -13.48 26.13 1.52
CA VAL A 436 -14.67 26.78 0.93
C VAL A 436 -15.89 25.86 0.92
N PHE A 437 -15.77 24.65 0.34
CA PHE A 437 -16.85 23.66 0.22
C PHE A 437 -18.19 24.28 -0.24
N GLU A 438 -18.17 25.04 -1.34
CA GLU A 438 -19.36 25.74 -1.88
C GLU A 438 -20.04 26.73 -0.88
N GLY A 439 -19.27 27.24 0.11
CA GLY A 439 -19.76 28.13 1.17
C GLY A 439 -20.27 27.41 2.42
N LEU A 440 -20.27 26.06 2.41
CA LEU A 440 -20.65 25.20 3.55
C LEU A 440 -19.60 25.18 4.65
N ALA A 441 -18.39 25.68 4.41
CA ALA A 441 -17.31 25.70 5.38
C ALA A 441 -16.75 27.10 5.64
N LYS A 442 -16.06 27.26 6.76
CA LYS A 442 -15.22 28.43 7.05
C LYS A 442 -14.06 28.09 8.00
N ILE A 443 -12.99 28.87 7.90
CA ILE A 443 -11.84 28.77 8.80
C ILE A 443 -12.22 29.32 10.19
N SER A 444 -11.81 28.59 11.22
CA SER A 444 -12.05 28.88 12.63
C SER A 444 -10.74 28.77 13.42
N SER A 445 -10.53 29.68 14.38
CA SER A 445 -9.45 29.57 15.38
C SER A 445 -9.86 28.76 16.63
N LYS A 446 -11.11 28.27 16.68
CA LYS A 446 -11.64 27.46 17.77
C LYS A 446 -11.46 25.97 17.47
N ASN A 447 -10.78 25.27 18.36
CA ASN A 447 -10.69 23.81 18.38
C ASN A 447 -12.08 23.17 18.58
N MET A 448 -12.42 22.19 17.75
CA MET A 448 -13.71 21.48 17.74
C MET A 448 -13.64 20.05 18.30
N SER A 449 -12.48 19.62 18.83
CA SER A 449 -12.29 18.33 19.50
C SER A 449 -13.25 18.13 20.67
N GLN A 450 -13.77 16.92 20.83
CA GLN A 450 -14.80 16.56 21.83
C GLN A 450 -14.49 15.18 22.44
N GLY A 451 -14.15 15.15 23.74
CA GLY A 451 -13.72 13.93 24.40
C GLY A 451 -12.50 13.32 23.70
N ASP A 452 -12.59 12.05 23.33
CA ASP A 452 -11.55 11.32 22.59
C ASP A 452 -11.57 11.60 21.07
N CYS A 453 -12.62 12.24 20.54
CA CYS A 453 -12.65 12.68 19.15
C CYS A 453 -11.79 13.94 18.96
N LEU A 454 -10.62 13.77 18.35
CA LEU A 454 -9.64 14.83 18.15
C LEU A 454 -9.75 15.43 16.74
N PHE A 455 -9.93 16.74 16.64
CA PHE A 455 -9.78 17.51 15.40
C PHE A 455 -8.31 17.93 15.28
N PRO A 456 -7.47 17.23 14.49
CA PRO A 456 -6.04 17.49 14.47
C PRO A 456 -5.72 18.85 13.83
N ILE A 457 -4.53 19.33 14.16
CA ILE A 457 -3.75 20.25 13.34
C ILE A 457 -2.60 19.42 12.78
N GLN A 458 -2.32 19.53 11.48
CA GLN A 458 -1.25 18.79 10.82
C GLN A 458 0.15 19.33 11.20
N ILE A 459 1.17 18.51 11.03
CA ILE A 459 2.58 18.91 11.19
C ILE A 459 3.13 19.50 9.90
N GLU A 460 4.11 20.40 9.99
CA GLU A 460 4.88 20.77 8.79
C GLU A 460 5.61 19.53 8.24
N SER A 461 5.37 19.19 6.97
CA SER A 461 6.00 18.04 6.33
C SER A 461 7.53 18.15 6.31
N GLY A 462 8.22 17.10 6.73
CA GLY A 462 9.68 17.08 6.84
C GLY A 462 10.40 17.33 5.51
N GLY A 463 9.79 16.91 4.38
CA GLY A 463 10.30 17.18 3.04
C GLY A 463 10.29 18.68 2.72
N GLU A 464 9.16 19.36 2.93
CA GLU A 464 9.04 20.80 2.72
C GLU A 464 10.02 21.62 3.56
N ARG A 465 10.24 21.21 4.82
CA ARG A 465 11.16 21.90 5.72
C ARG A 465 12.60 21.91 5.21
N LEU A 466 13.02 20.89 4.46
CA LEU A 466 14.33 20.87 3.80
C LEU A 466 14.40 21.89 2.65
N PHE A 467 13.34 22.02 1.85
CA PHE A 467 13.26 23.04 0.80
C PHE A 467 13.20 24.46 1.36
N LYS A 468 12.36 24.71 2.37
CA LYS A 468 12.18 26.02 3.03
C LYS A 468 13.47 26.53 3.71
N ASN A 469 14.29 25.63 4.28
CA ASN A 469 15.55 26.00 4.96
C ASN A 469 16.77 26.13 4.02
N GLY A 470 16.60 26.06 2.70
CA GLY A 470 17.66 26.44 1.75
C GLY A 470 18.91 25.55 1.76
N THR A 471 18.85 24.36 2.36
CA THR A 471 19.96 23.40 2.25
C THR A 471 19.95 22.83 0.85
N ARG A 472 20.82 23.33 -0.03
CA ARG A 472 21.24 22.54 -1.21
C ARG A 472 21.74 21.20 -0.64
N LEU A 473 21.01 20.12 -0.89
CA LEU A 473 21.65 18.81 -0.98
C LEU A 473 22.75 18.98 -2.02
N ALA A 474 24.00 18.99 -1.55
CA ALA A 474 25.13 18.92 -2.46
C ALA A 474 24.94 17.59 -3.21
N SER A 475 24.59 17.69 -4.48
CA SER A 475 24.71 16.56 -5.40
C SER A 475 26.13 16.06 -5.24
N ILE A 476 26.26 14.84 -4.73
CA ILE A 476 27.56 14.15 -4.66
C ILE A 476 28.05 14.15 -6.12
N PRO A 477 29.11 14.91 -6.46
CA PRO A 477 29.56 14.91 -7.82
C PRO A 477 30.08 13.51 -8.10
N ALA A 478 29.63 12.89 -9.17
CA ALA A 478 30.18 11.64 -9.67
C ALA A 478 31.60 11.90 -10.20
N GLN A 479 32.55 12.13 -9.29
CA GLN A 479 33.96 12.19 -9.62
C GLN A 479 34.47 10.76 -9.75
N SER A 480 34.84 10.44 -10.97
CA SER A 480 35.54 9.24 -11.38
C SER A 480 36.66 8.87 -10.40
N ILE A 481 36.57 7.67 -9.84
CA ILE A 481 37.66 7.07 -9.06
C ILE A 481 38.80 6.72 -10.02
N GLU A 482 39.71 7.67 -10.25
CA GLU A 482 41.05 7.32 -10.69
C GLU A 482 41.77 6.64 -9.52
N ILE A 483 42.16 5.39 -9.71
CA ILE A 483 43.02 4.65 -8.79
C ILE A 483 44.42 5.28 -8.85
N LYS A 484 44.79 6.07 -7.83
CA LYS A 484 46.19 6.43 -7.58
C LYS A 484 46.67 5.82 -6.27
N VAL A 485 47.45 4.76 -6.43
CA VAL A 485 48.15 4.05 -5.36
C VAL A 485 49.22 4.97 -4.74
N LEU A 486 49.54 4.70 -3.46
CA LEU A 486 50.52 5.39 -2.62
C LEU A 486 51.76 5.92 -3.37
N SER A 487 52.11 7.19 -3.14
CA SER A 487 53.05 7.54 -2.07
C SER A 487 53.50 9.00 -2.17
N ALA A 488 53.73 9.63 -1.02
CA ALA A 488 54.48 10.88 -0.93
C ALA A 488 55.40 10.77 0.28
N PHE A 489 56.71 10.83 0.04
CA PHE A 489 57.75 11.49 0.83
C PHE A 489 59.13 10.98 0.40
N ILE A 490 59.83 11.77 -0.43
CA ILE A 490 61.22 12.22 -0.23
C ILE A 490 61.53 13.20 -1.38
N THR A 491 62.04 14.38 -1.02
CA THR A 491 62.53 15.39 -1.95
C THR A 491 64.03 15.17 -2.20
N MET A 492 64.49 15.17 -3.46
CA MET A 492 65.61 15.99 -3.96
C MET A 492 66.03 15.67 -5.42
N GLU A 493 66.46 16.73 -6.10
CA GLU A 493 67.48 16.79 -7.17
C GLU A 493 67.25 16.23 -8.60
N VAL A 494 67.23 17.20 -9.53
CA VAL A 494 67.77 17.25 -10.91
C VAL A 494 68.14 15.97 -11.68
N GLY A 495 67.61 15.87 -12.91
CA GLY A 495 68.12 15.02 -13.99
C GLY A 495 67.47 15.36 -15.34
N LEU A 496 68.27 15.59 -16.38
CA LEU A 496 67.85 16.01 -17.74
C LEU A 496 67.74 14.81 -18.72
N HIS A 497 67.31 15.12 -19.96
CA HIS A 497 67.44 14.33 -21.21
C HIS A 497 66.52 13.10 -21.39
N GLU A 498 66.16 12.65 -22.60
CA GLU A 498 65.94 13.29 -23.94
C GLU A 498 65.42 12.20 -24.91
N GLY A 499 64.67 12.57 -25.97
CA GLY A 499 64.40 11.71 -27.15
C GLY A 499 63.60 10.41 -26.94
N SER A 500 63.08 9.74 -27.98
CA SER A 500 63.00 10.07 -29.41
C SER A 500 61.98 9.15 -30.10
N GLU A 501 61.22 9.68 -31.07
CA GLU A 501 60.94 9.11 -32.42
C GLU A 501 60.54 7.61 -32.62
N LEU A 502 59.72 7.19 -33.61
CA LEU A 502 58.92 7.82 -34.67
C LEU A 502 58.00 6.74 -35.32
N VAL A 503 57.37 7.09 -36.45
CA VAL A 503 56.94 6.24 -37.59
C VAL A 503 55.46 5.88 -37.67
N GLU A 504 54.72 6.72 -38.42
CA GLU A 504 53.67 6.27 -39.35
C GLU A 504 54.30 5.95 -40.72
N PRO A 505 53.58 5.20 -41.58
CA PRO A 505 53.48 5.64 -42.98
C PRO A 505 52.05 5.61 -43.54
N ASP A 506 51.90 6.19 -44.73
CA ASP A 506 50.69 6.86 -45.21
C ASP A 506 50.15 6.27 -46.54
N ILE A 507 48.86 6.51 -46.82
CA ILE A 507 48.11 6.45 -48.12
C ILE A 507 48.28 5.23 -49.08
N GLY A 508 47.17 4.72 -49.67
CA GLY A 508 47.35 3.95 -50.93
C GLY A 508 46.23 3.19 -51.69
N ARG A 509 44.94 3.56 -51.63
CA ARG A 509 43.94 3.47 -52.74
C ARG A 509 43.66 2.15 -53.55
N GLU A 510 42.39 1.70 -53.48
CA GLU A 510 41.48 1.08 -54.49
C GLU A 510 42.01 0.16 -55.63
N ASP A 511 41.52 -1.10 -55.74
CA ASP A 511 40.52 -1.50 -56.76
C ASP A 511 40.04 -3.00 -56.71
N ASP A 512 38.71 -3.15 -56.65
CA ASP A 512 37.74 -4.16 -57.17
C ASP A 512 37.81 -5.71 -57.04
N ALA A 513 36.61 -6.30 -56.86
CA ALA A 513 36.09 -7.66 -57.17
C ALA A 513 36.83 -8.97 -56.73
N THR A 514 36.20 -10.07 -56.23
CA THR A 514 34.79 -10.43 -55.92
C THR A 514 34.72 -11.69 -55.01
N GLU A 515 33.55 -11.97 -54.42
CA GLU A 515 33.09 -13.24 -53.79
C GLU A 515 33.74 -13.77 -52.49
N SER A 516 33.06 -13.54 -51.35
CA SER A 516 32.39 -14.62 -50.57
C SER A 516 31.60 -14.06 -49.38
N CYS A 517 30.44 -14.67 -49.07
CA CYS A 517 29.50 -14.20 -48.04
C CYS A 517 29.98 -14.49 -46.60
N PRO A 518 29.55 -13.68 -45.62
CA PRO A 518 28.38 -14.12 -44.85
C PRO A 518 27.26 -13.08 -44.73
N VAL A 519 26.02 -13.58 -44.75
CA VAL A 519 24.78 -12.79 -44.70
C VAL A 519 24.46 -12.35 -43.27
N LYS A 520 24.16 -11.06 -43.07
CA LYS A 520 23.33 -10.58 -41.96
C LYS A 520 21.85 -10.71 -42.34
N PRO A 521 21.00 -11.42 -41.58
CA PRO A 521 19.55 -11.30 -41.71
C PRO A 521 19.06 -9.97 -41.13
N ALA A 522 18.11 -9.35 -41.81
CA ALA A 522 17.39 -8.17 -41.32
C ALA A 522 16.38 -8.54 -40.21
N VAL A 523 16.03 -7.55 -39.38
CA VAL A 523 14.90 -7.63 -38.45
C VAL A 523 13.61 -7.36 -39.24
N PRO A 524 12.55 -8.18 -39.15
CA PRO A 524 11.23 -7.84 -39.67
C PRO A 524 10.54 -6.81 -38.75
N ASP A 525 10.07 -5.72 -39.33
CA ASP A 525 9.06 -4.83 -38.75
C ASP A 525 7.67 -5.34 -39.18
N ASP A 526 6.75 -5.47 -38.22
CA ASP A 526 5.37 -5.90 -38.45
C ASP A 526 4.44 -5.12 -37.51
N SER A 527 3.93 -3.99 -37.99
CA SER A 527 2.83 -3.26 -37.36
C SER A 527 1.77 -2.89 -38.41
N ILE A 528 0.55 -3.41 -38.26
CA ILE A 528 -0.54 -3.21 -39.23
C ILE A 528 -1.52 -2.15 -38.72
N ALA A 529 -1.48 -0.97 -39.33
CA ALA A 529 -2.49 0.07 -39.17
C ALA A 529 -3.71 -0.19 -40.08
N VAL A 530 -4.91 0.25 -39.64
CA VAL A 530 -6.12 0.29 -40.48
C VAL A 530 -6.53 1.75 -40.65
N THR A 531 -6.43 2.25 -41.88
CA THR A 531 -6.82 3.61 -42.27
C THR A 531 -8.29 3.68 -42.65
N ASP A 532 -9.02 4.66 -42.12
CA ASP A 532 -10.36 4.97 -42.58
C ASP A 532 -10.30 5.95 -43.77
N LYS A 533 -10.88 5.55 -44.91
CA LYS A 533 -10.78 6.30 -46.17
C LYS A 533 -11.90 7.32 -46.31
N GLU A 534 -11.78 8.46 -45.61
CA GLU A 534 -12.32 9.76 -46.08
C GLU A 534 -11.88 10.98 -45.23
N THR A 535 -11.33 10.77 -44.03
CA THR A 535 -10.67 11.86 -43.26
C THR A 535 -9.42 11.36 -42.53
N GLU A 536 -8.27 11.99 -42.76
CA GLU A 536 -7.02 11.72 -42.03
C GLU A 536 -7.14 12.14 -40.54
N LYS A 537 -7.65 11.24 -39.70
CA LYS A 537 -7.56 11.35 -38.25
C LYS A 537 -7.11 10.01 -37.66
N VAL A 538 -5.98 10.04 -36.95
CA VAL A 538 -5.48 8.89 -36.19
C VAL A 538 -6.40 8.70 -34.97
N VAL A 539 -7.13 7.58 -34.94
CA VAL A 539 -8.02 7.23 -33.83
C VAL A 539 -7.20 6.56 -32.72
N PRO A 540 -7.25 7.05 -31.46
CA PRO A 540 -6.51 6.44 -30.37
C PRO A 540 -7.03 5.03 -30.07
N LYS A 541 -6.11 4.06 -30.03
CA LYS A 541 -6.35 2.68 -29.62
C LYS A 541 -5.41 2.34 -28.46
N VAL A 542 -5.94 1.64 -27.46
CA VAL A 542 -5.16 1.05 -26.37
C VAL A 542 -5.34 -0.46 -26.49
N ASP A 543 -4.25 -1.21 -26.64
CA ASP A 543 -4.24 -2.68 -26.83
C ASP A 543 -5.23 -3.21 -27.89
N GLY A 544 -5.38 -2.45 -28.99
CA GLY A 544 -6.29 -2.77 -30.10
C GLY A 544 -7.77 -2.44 -29.85
N ILE A 545 -8.13 -2.02 -28.63
CA ILE A 545 -9.49 -1.63 -28.26
C ILE A 545 -9.78 -0.22 -28.77
N VAL A 546 -10.89 -0.06 -29.48
CA VAL A 546 -11.38 1.25 -29.92
C VAL A 546 -12.22 1.86 -28.79
N LEU A 547 -11.76 2.98 -28.22
CA LEU A 547 -12.42 3.63 -27.08
C LEU A 547 -13.35 4.79 -27.48
N GLU A 548 -13.34 5.19 -28.75
CA GLU A 548 -14.10 6.30 -29.31
C GLU A 548 -14.84 5.87 -30.59
N PRO A 549 -16.13 6.22 -30.78
CA PRO A 549 -16.81 5.94 -32.03
C PRO A 549 -16.13 6.61 -33.23
N TYR A 550 -16.20 5.98 -34.39
CA TYR A 550 -15.81 6.59 -35.67
C TYR A 550 -16.72 6.05 -36.77
N VAL A 551 -16.80 6.76 -37.91
CA VAL A 551 -17.61 6.33 -39.05
C VAL A 551 -17.01 5.05 -39.62
N GLY A 552 -17.84 4.10 -40.09
CA GLY A 552 -17.36 2.80 -40.55
C GLY A 552 -17.07 1.78 -39.43
N LEU A 553 -17.10 2.14 -38.15
CA LEU A 553 -17.04 1.18 -37.04
C LEU A 553 -18.21 0.19 -37.11
N GLU A 554 -17.91 -1.10 -37.04
CA GLU A 554 -18.87 -2.20 -37.25
C GLU A 554 -19.24 -2.93 -35.95
N PHE A 555 -20.48 -3.41 -35.89
CA PHE A 555 -21.09 -4.07 -34.74
C PHE A 555 -21.93 -5.28 -35.19
N GLU A 556 -21.90 -6.36 -34.40
CA GLU A 556 -22.65 -7.60 -34.67
C GLU A 556 -24.14 -7.49 -34.32
N SER A 557 -24.52 -6.49 -33.51
CA SER A 557 -25.92 -6.24 -33.14
C SER A 557 -26.20 -4.75 -32.87
N LEU A 558 -27.46 -4.35 -33.02
CA LEU A 558 -27.91 -3.00 -32.64
C LEU A 558 -27.70 -2.72 -31.14
N GLU A 559 -27.77 -3.76 -30.31
CA GLU A 559 -27.58 -3.67 -28.87
C GLU A 559 -26.11 -3.46 -28.50
N SER A 560 -25.18 -4.14 -29.17
CA SER A 560 -23.74 -3.89 -29.00
C SER A 560 -23.36 -2.47 -29.40
N ALA A 561 -23.91 -1.94 -30.51
CA ALA A 561 -23.74 -0.55 -30.92
C ALA A 561 -24.29 0.45 -29.87
N ARG A 562 -25.48 0.18 -29.31
CA ARG A 562 -26.07 0.99 -28.25
C ARG A 562 -25.22 0.98 -26.98
N SER A 563 -24.76 -0.20 -26.56
CA SER A 563 -23.92 -0.39 -25.38
C SER A 563 -22.61 0.38 -25.52
N PHE A 564 -21.91 0.21 -26.65
CA PHE A 564 -20.67 0.91 -26.94
C PHE A 564 -20.79 2.44 -26.79
N TYR A 565 -21.82 3.05 -27.38
CA TYR A 565 -22.03 4.50 -27.31
C TYR A 565 -22.47 4.97 -25.92
N SER A 566 -23.29 4.16 -25.22
CA SER A 566 -23.68 4.45 -23.84
C SER A 566 -22.46 4.44 -22.91
N SER A 567 -21.52 3.50 -23.10
CA SER A 567 -20.27 3.41 -22.34
C SER A 567 -19.29 4.52 -22.71
N TYR A 568 -19.19 4.91 -23.98
CA TYR A 568 -18.43 6.08 -24.43
C TYR A 568 -18.93 7.36 -23.74
N ALA A 569 -20.25 7.58 -23.72
CA ALA A 569 -20.85 8.75 -23.07
C ALA A 569 -20.70 8.74 -21.55
N LYS A 570 -20.87 7.57 -20.91
CA LYS A 570 -20.62 7.37 -19.48
C LYS A 570 -19.18 7.72 -19.10
N ARG A 571 -18.17 7.37 -19.91
CA ARG A 571 -16.75 7.74 -19.65
C ARG A 571 -16.47 9.24 -19.76
N LEU A 572 -17.23 9.94 -20.61
CA LEU A 572 -17.10 11.38 -20.83
C LEU A 572 -18.09 12.20 -20.00
N GLY A 573 -18.86 11.60 -19.09
CA GLY A 573 -19.72 12.36 -18.18
C GLY A 573 -21.00 12.93 -18.81
N PHE A 574 -21.55 12.30 -19.86
CA PHE A 574 -22.86 12.68 -20.40
C PHE A 574 -23.85 11.50 -20.52
N GLY A 575 -25.14 11.81 -20.40
CA GLY A 575 -26.21 10.86 -20.64
C GLY A 575 -26.52 10.72 -22.14
N THR A 576 -27.06 9.57 -22.56
CA THR A 576 -27.49 9.35 -23.94
C THR A 576 -28.95 8.92 -24.04
N ARG A 577 -29.63 9.39 -25.09
CA ARG A 577 -30.94 8.88 -25.49
C ARG A 577 -30.97 8.49 -26.97
N VAL A 578 -31.96 7.71 -27.37
CA VAL A 578 -32.27 7.52 -28.80
C VAL A 578 -33.01 8.75 -29.30
N SER A 579 -32.57 9.35 -30.42
CA SER A 579 -33.30 10.46 -31.07
C SER A 579 -34.32 9.91 -32.08
N TYR A 580 -33.90 8.99 -32.97
CA TYR A 580 -34.82 8.28 -33.87
C TYR A 580 -34.44 6.82 -34.12
N SER A 581 -35.41 6.04 -34.59
CA SER A 581 -35.24 4.68 -35.11
C SER A 581 -36.03 4.48 -36.40
N HIS A 582 -35.37 4.23 -37.53
CA HIS A 582 -36.04 3.82 -38.76
C HIS A 582 -36.27 2.31 -38.78
N ARG A 583 -37.41 1.89 -39.34
CA ARG A 583 -37.83 0.49 -39.49
C ARG A 583 -38.18 0.17 -40.94
N SER A 584 -37.98 -1.08 -41.35
CA SER A 584 -38.36 -1.56 -42.69
C SER A 584 -39.89 -1.60 -42.83
N ARG A 585 -40.42 -1.23 -44.00
CA ARG A 585 -41.87 -1.12 -44.23
C ARG A 585 -42.60 -2.47 -44.27
N ARG A 586 -41.92 -3.56 -44.66
CA ARG A 586 -42.53 -4.91 -44.74
C ARG A 586 -42.43 -5.70 -43.43
N GLU A 587 -41.25 -5.77 -42.84
CA GLU A 587 -40.99 -6.65 -41.68
C GLU A 587 -40.99 -5.91 -40.33
N ARG A 588 -41.07 -4.57 -40.33
CA ARG A 588 -40.98 -3.70 -39.13
C ARG A 588 -39.67 -3.80 -38.32
N ASN A 589 -38.70 -4.58 -38.80
CA ASN A 589 -37.34 -4.67 -38.28
C ASN A 589 -36.63 -3.31 -38.34
N ILE A 590 -35.85 -2.97 -37.31
CA ILE A 590 -35.06 -1.72 -37.28
C ILE A 590 -33.97 -1.78 -38.36
N THR A 591 -33.76 -0.66 -39.06
CA THR A 591 -32.77 -0.51 -40.13
C THR A 591 -31.76 0.61 -39.87
N ALA A 592 -32.08 1.58 -39.01
CA ALA A 592 -31.16 2.60 -38.53
C ALA A 592 -31.59 3.14 -37.16
N GLN A 593 -30.64 3.56 -36.34
CA GLN A 593 -30.90 4.21 -35.05
C GLN A 593 -29.87 5.29 -34.78
N GLN A 594 -30.30 6.44 -34.27
CA GLN A 594 -29.40 7.52 -33.80
C GLN A 594 -29.47 7.63 -32.28
N TYR A 595 -28.30 7.66 -31.64
CA TYR A 595 -28.09 7.97 -30.24
C TYR A 595 -27.51 9.38 -30.13
N VAL A 596 -27.97 10.15 -29.15
CA VAL A 596 -27.63 11.57 -28.97
C VAL A 596 -27.37 11.86 -27.49
N CYS A 597 -26.65 12.93 -27.19
CA CYS A 597 -26.56 13.47 -25.83
C CYS A 597 -27.97 13.71 -25.24
N SER A 598 -28.14 13.49 -23.94
CA SER A 598 -29.41 13.75 -23.23
C SER A 598 -29.83 15.23 -23.28
N MET A 599 -28.88 16.13 -23.52
CA MET A 599 -29.11 17.57 -23.72
C MET A 599 -29.34 17.97 -25.19
N GLU A 600 -29.51 17.01 -26.11
CA GLU A 600 -29.91 17.27 -27.51
C GLU A 600 -31.33 17.85 -27.60
N GLY A 601 -31.52 18.76 -28.55
CA GLY A 601 -32.76 19.52 -28.74
C GLY A 601 -32.86 20.77 -27.86
N PHE A 602 -33.81 21.63 -28.20
CA PHE A 602 -34.17 22.81 -27.42
C PHE A 602 -35.56 22.61 -26.80
N SER A 603 -35.71 22.84 -25.50
CA SER A 603 -37.01 22.86 -24.83
C SER A 603 -37.91 23.93 -25.48
N PRO A 604 -39.12 23.60 -25.95
CA PRO A 604 -40.04 24.61 -26.49
C PRO A 604 -40.39 25.64 -25.42
N SER A 605 -40.30 26.93 -25.76
CA SER A 605 -40.78 28.02 -24.91
C SER A 605 -42.31 28.08 -24.94
N THR A 606 -42.99 27.20 -24.19
CA THR A 606 -44.45 27.21 -24.07
C THR A 606 -44.90 28.11 -22.92
N SER A 607 -45.56 29.19 -23.32
CA SER A 607 -46.35 30.13 -22.53
C SER A 607 -47.33 29.48 -21.54
N GLU A 608 -47.47 30.13 -20.38
CA GLU A 608 -48.63 30.21 -19.47
C GLU A 608 -49.62 29.03 -19.40
N GLY A 609 -49.57 28.28 -18.29
CA GLY A 609 -50.63 27.35 -17.88
C GLY A 609 -50.28 26.59 -16.58
N PRO A 610 -51.19 26.43 -15.61
CA PRO A 610 -50.86 25.84 -14.31
C PRO A 610 -50.98 24.30 -14.27
N SER A 611 -50.17 23.70 -13.40
CA SER A 611 -50.19 22.29 -12.93
C SER A 611 -49.62 21.19 -13.86
N LYS A 612 -48.32 20.91 -13.67
CA LYS A 612 -47.80 19.60 -13.21
C LYS A 612 -46.29 19.70 -12.96
N GLN A 613 -45.83 19.21 -11.81
CA GLN A 613 -44.40 19.15 -11.49
C GLN A 613 -43.67 18.32 -12.56
N THR A 614 -42.81 18.98 -13.33
CA THR A 614 -41.84 18.34 -14.23
C THR A 614 -40.47 18.94 -13.94
N ARG A 615 -39.47 18.05 -13.89
CA ARG A 615 -38.07 18.40 -13.60
C ARG A 615 -37.60 19.38 -14.68
N ALA A 616 -37.08 20.55 -14.29
CA ALA A 616 -36.61 21.57 -15.24
C ALA A 616 -35.46 20.99 -16.10
N GLY A 617 -35.77 20.71 -17.37
CA GLY A 617 -34.82 20.13 -18.31
C GLY A 617 -34.03 21.21 -19.03
N ILE A 618 -32.77 21.40 -18.63
CA ILE A 618 -31.81 22.30 -19.30
C ILE A 618 -31.27 21.58 -20.55
N SER A 619 -32.10 21.49 -21.60
CA SER A 619 -31.65 21.04 -22.93
C SER A 619 -31.07 22.23 -23.69
N VAL A 620 -29.79 22.13 -24.07
CA VAL A 620 -28.99 23.24 -24.63
C VAL A 620 -28.76 23.12 -26.14
N GLY A 621 -29.48 22.22 -26.82
CA GLY A 621 -29.26 21.94 -28.23
C GLY A 621 -27.95 21.20 -28.52
N CYS A 622 -27.50 20.31 -27.63
CA CYS A 622 -26.23 19.60 -27.82
C CYS A 622 -26.28 18.67 -29.05
N HIS A 623 -25.28 18.76 -29.94
CA HIS A 623 -25.26 18.04 -31.22
C HIS A 623 -24.49 16.71 -31.19
N ALA A 624 -23.82 16.37 -30.08
CA ALA A 624 -23.06 15.14 -29.94
C ALA A 624 -23.95 13.89 -30.15
N SER A 625 -23.61 13.08 -31.15
CA SER A 625 -24.46 11.98 -31.63
C SER A 625 -23.70 10.88 -32.37
N MET A 626 -24.25 9.67 -32.38
CA MET A 626 -23.81 8.56 -33.21
C MET A 626 -25.02 7.90 -33.91
N THR A 627 -24.97 7.79 -35.24
CA THR A 627 -25.98 7.08 -36.03
C THR A 627 -25.43 5.76 -36.54
N VAL A 628 -26.13 4.66 -36.30
CA VAL A 628 -25.83 3.35 -36.89
C VAL A 628 -26.89 2.93 -37.91
N LYS A 629 -26.45 2.25 -38.97
CA LYS A 629 -27.31 1.67 -40.02
C LYS A 629 -27.02 0.18 -40.18
N ARG A 630 -28.06 -0.60 -40.45
CA ARG A 630 -27.94 -2.04 -40.70
C ARG A 630 -27.35 -2.27 -42.08
N ALA A 631 -26.19 -2.94 -42.12
CA ALA A 631 -25.44 -3.26 -43.34
C ALA A 631 -25.55 -4.74 -43.75
N GLY A 632 -26.09 -5.61 -42.87
CA GLY A 632 -26.29 -7.03 -43.15
C GLY A 632 -27.42 -7.65 -42.29
N PRO A 633 -27.58 -8.98 -42.29
CA PRO A 633 -28.55 -9.64 -41.40
C PRO A 633 -28.20 -9.46 -39.92
N THR A 634 -26.91 -9.57 -39.58
CA THR A 634 -26.34 -9.45 -38.22
C THR A 634 -25.20 -8.41 -38.20
N LYS A 635 -25.30 -7.35 -39.01
CA LYS A 635 -24.23 -6.35 -39.14
C LYS A 635 -24.77 -4.93 -39.15
N TRP A 636 -24.20 -4.10 -38.29
CA TRP A 636 -24.52 -2.69 -38.08
C TRP A 636 -23.26 -1.86 -38.18
N VAL A 637 -23.34 -0.67 -38.77
CA VAL A 637 -22.17 0.19 -39.01
C VAL A 637 -22.48 1.63 -38.65
N VAL A 638 -21.56 2.31 -37.98
CA VAL A 638 -21.65 3.75 -37.69
C VAL A 638 -21.59 4.51 -39.01
N LYS A 639 -22.61 5.32 -39.31
CA LYS A 639 -22.67 6.13 -40.54
C LYS A 639 -22.44 7.62 -40.30
N SER A 640 -22.58 8.10 -39.06
CA SER A 640 -22.17 9.45 -38.65
C SER A 640 -21.83 9.45 -37.16
N PHE A 641 -20.84 10.25 -36.78
CA PHE A 641 -20.49 10.50 -35.39
C PHE A 641 -20.09 11.97 -35.23
N GLU A 642 -20.68 12.65 -34.25
CA GLU A 642 -20.35 14.00 -33.80
C GLU A 642 -19.93 13.94 -32.33
N LYS A 643 -18.76 14.51 -32.03
CA LYS A 643 -18.11 14.45 -30.71
C LYS A 643 -18.35 15.69 -29.87
N SER A 644 -18.55 16.83 -30.54
CA SER A 644 -18.47 18.16 -29.94
C SER A 644 -19.66 18.44 -29.01
N HIS A 645 -19.37 18.90 -27.79
CA HIS A 645 -20.36 19.31 -26.81
C HIS A 645 -20.35 20.83 -26.65
N ASN A 646 -21.53 21.42 -26.43
CA ASN A 646 -21.72 22.86 -26.21
C ASN A 646 -22.10 23.22 -24.76
N HIS A 647 -21.89 22.26 -23.84
CA HIS A 647 -22.07 22.41 -22.40
C HIS A 647 -20.99 21.62 -21.67
N ASP A 648 -20.77 21.97 -20.41
CA ASP A 648 -19.85 21.22 -19.55
C ASP A 648 -20.33 19.78 -19.33
N LEU A 649 -19.35 18.89 -19.26
CA LEU A 649 -19.53 17.48 -19.00
C LEU A 649 -19.45 17.21 -17.49
N ALA A 650 -20.21 16.23 -16.98
CA ALA A 650 -20.19 15.92 -15.56
C ALA A 650 -18.85 15.30 -15.15
N ASN A 651 -18.18 15.88 -14.16
CA ASN A 651 -16.99 15.25 -13.55
C ASN A 651 -17.42 13.98 -12.82
N LEU A 652 -16.85 12.85 -13.22
CA LEU A 652 -17.15 11.52 -12.68
C LEU A 652 -16.24 11.22 -11.49
N THR A 653 -16.77 10.50 -10.50
CA THR A 653 -15.94 9.93 -9.44
C THR A 653 -15.19 8.68 -9.92
N GLN A 654 -14.09 8.35 -9.26
CA GLN A 654 -13.29 7.15 -9.53
C GLN A 654 -14.15 5.88 -9.56
N LEU A 655 -15.09 5.78 -8.61
CA LEU A 655 -16.10 4.72 -8.51
C LEU A 655 -17.03 4.67 -9.72
N GLN A 656 -17.53 5.82 -10.20
CA GLN A 656 -18.40 5.88 -11.38
C GLN A 656 -17.68 5.45 -12.67
N MET A 657 -16.40 5.79 -12.80
CA MET A 657 -15.56 5.31 -13.91
C MET A 657 -15.36 3.79 -13.85
N VAL A 658 -15.01 3.25 -12.67
CA VAL A 658 -14.86 1.79 -12.47
C VAL A 658 -16.17 1.04 -12.71
N GLN A 659 -17.32 1.61 -12.32
CA GLN A 659 -18.65 1.06 -12.62
C GLN A 659 -18.89 0.98 -14.14
N ALA A 660 -18.59 2.05 -14.88
CA ALA A 660 -18.75 2.11 -16.33
C ALA A 660 -17.79 1.17 -17.09
N PHE A 661 -16.61 0.88 -16.54
CA PHE A 661 -15.71 -0.13 -17.10
C PHE A 661 -16.17 -1.57 -16.82
N LYS A 662 -16.80 -1.85 -15.67
CA LYS A 662 -17.38 -3.18 -15.36
C LYS A 662 -18.62 -3.51 -16.21
N GLU A 663 -19.42 -2.51 -16.58
CA GLU A 663 -20.61 -2.72 -17.43
C GLU A 663 -20.26 -3.13 -18.89
N LEU A 664 -19.04 -2.89 -19.36
CA LEU A 664 -18.57 -3.38 -20.67
C LEU A 664 -18.41 -4.90 -20.70
N ASP A 665 -18.12 -5.52 -19.57
CA ASP A 665 -17.92 -6.97 -19.42
C ASP A 665 -19.27 -7.72 -19.37
N ALA A 666 -20.32 -7.05 -18.85
CA ALA A 666 -21.65 -7.61 -18.68
C ALA A 666 -22.49 -7.64 -19.98
N VAL A 667 -22.17 -6.81 -20.97
CA VAL A 667 -22.91 -6.73 -22.25
C VAL A 667 -22.04 -7.28 -23.37
N GLY A 668 -21.97 -8.62 -23.45
CA GLY A 668 -21.12 -9.37 -24.37
C GLY A 668 -21.17 -8.88 -25.82
N GLY A 669 -20.24 -8.01 -26.20
CA GLY A 669 -20.04 -7.47 -27.53
C GLY A 669 -18.59 -7.71 -27.93
N HIS A 670 -18.37 -8.65 -28.86
CA HIS A 670 -17.04 -9.11 -29.23
C HIS A 670 -16.17 -7.99 -29.84
N VAL A 671 -15.21 -7.50 -29.07
CA VAL A 671 -13.89 -7.11 -29.58
C VAL A 671 -12.85 -7.84 -28.72
N ARG A 672 -11.90 -8.54 -29.35
CA ARG A 672 -10.90 -9.39 -28.69
C ARG A 672 -9.91 -8.56 -27.84
N ALA A 673 -10.32 -8.16 -26.64
CA ALA A 673 -9.45 -7.48 -25.66
C ALA A 673 -8.58 -8.47 -24.85
N MET A 674 -9.10 -9.65 -24.52
CA MET A 674 -8.42 -10.62 -23.64
C MET A 674 -7.26 -11.41 -24.27
N LYS A 675 -6.86 -11.14 -25.53
CA LYS A 675 -5.66 -11.77 -26.11
C LYS A 675 -4.51 -10.82 -26.47
N VAL A 676 -4.68 -9.52 -26.24
CA VAL A 676 -3.58 -8.55 -26.29
C VAL A 676 -3.11 -8.17 -24.89
N ALA A 677 -3.99 -8.19 -23.89
CA ALA A 677 -3.59 -8.00 -22.48
C ALA A 677 -2.66 -9.10 -21.92
N GLU A 678 -2.72 -10.34 -22.44
CA GLU A 678 -1.80 -11.43 -22.04
C GLU A 678 -0.47 -11.46 -22.83
N GLU A 679 -0.38 -10.83 -24.01
CA GLU A 679 0.81 -10.95 -24.89
C GLU A 679 1.50 -9.59 -25.16
N GLY A 680 0.78 -8.46 -25.09
CA GLY A 680 1.25 -7.11 -25.42
C GLY A 680 2.01 -6.38 -24.30
N ALA A 681 1.93 -6.83 -23.05
CA ALA A 681 2.66 -6.28 -21.90
C ALA A 681 4.18 -6.56 -21.91
N ARG A 682 4.80 -6.59 -23.10
CA ARG A 682 6.20 -7.01 -23.34
C ARG A 682 7.12 -5.96 -23.96
N THR A 683 6.66 -4.73 -24.21
CA THR A 683 7.56 -3.62 -24.57
C THR A 683 7.31 -2.37 -23.70
N ALA A 684 8.39 -1.70 -23.30
CA ALA A 684 8.42 -0.74 -22.20
C ALA A 684 7.79 0.64 -22.52
N GLU A 685 7.36 0.87 -23.76
CA GLU A 685 6.78 2.15 -24.19
C GLU A 685 5.29 2.26 -23.82
N GLY A 686 4.54 1.14 -23.90
CA GLY A 686 3.11 1.09 -23.52
C GLY A 686 2.88 1.34 -22.02
N TYR A 687 3.76 0.78 -21.17
CA TYR A 687 3.76 1.07 -19.73
C TYR A 687 3.99 2.56 -19.43
N ARG A 688 4.76 3.25 -20.28
CA ARG A 688 5.11 4.66 -20.09
C ARG A 688 3.94 5.59 -20.37
N MET A 689 3.10 5.30 -21.37
CA MET A 689 1.86 6.05 -21.60
C MET A 689 0.77 5.74 -20.57
N ALA A 690 0.63 4.49 -20.13
CA ALA A 690 -0.32 4.13 -19.07
C ALA A 690 0.01 4.82 -17.73
N MET A 691 1.29 4.88 -17.37
CA MET A 691 1.76 5.49 -16.11
C MET A 691 1.75 7.02 -16.11
N TRP A 692 1.80 7.70 -17.27
CA TRP A 692 1.75 9.17 -17.32
C TRP A 692 0.34 9.74 -17.17
N GLY A 693 -0.71 8.98 -17.48
CA GLY A 693 -2.10 9.39 -17.23
C GLY A 693 -2.57 9.17 -15.79
N LEU A 694 -2.12 8.09 -15.15
CA LEU A 694 -2.62 7.64 -13.83
C LEU A 694 -1.79 8.10 -12.62
N HIS A 695 -0.81 8.99 -12.83
CA HIS A 695 -0.22 9.76 -11.73
C HIS A 695 -1.12 10.93 -11.27
N ALA A 696 -2.26 11.13 -11.94
CA ALA A 696 -3.32 12.07 -11.55
C ALA A 696 -4.62 11.30 -11.23
N ALA A 697 -5.20 11.60 -10.06
CA ALA A 697 -6.40 10.99 -9.46
C ALA A 697 -6.29 9.47 -9.14
N SER A 698 -5.85 9.07 -7.94
CA SER A 698 -6.50 9.17 -6.62
C SER A 698 -7.64 8.16 -6.35
N GLU A 699 -7.28 7.06 -5.69
CA GLU A 699 -8.13 6.26 -4.79
C GLU A 699 -9.01 5.13 -5.38
N GLN A 700 -9.63 4.38 -4.44
CA GLN A 700 -10.11 3.00 -4.54
C GLN A 700 -11.64 2.90 -4.22
N VAL A 701 -12.05 1.72 -3.74
CA VAL A 701 -13.18 1.45 -2.80
C VAL A 701 -14.57 1.17 -3.36
N ALA A 702 -14.68 0.06 -4.09
CA ALA A 702 -15.28 -1.20 -3.60
C ALA A 702 -16.50 -1.22 -2.61
N ILE A 703 -17.54 -2.00 -2.98
CA ILE A 703 -18.42 -2.86 -2.13
C ILE A 703 -19.55 -2.09 -1.36
N VAL A 704 -20.80 -2.58 -1.21
CA VAL A 704 -21.32 -3.49 -0.16
C VAL A 704 -22.79 -3.92 -0.45
N ASN A 705 -23.06 -5.24 -0.41
CA ASN A 705 -24.20 -6.03 0.14
C ASN A 705 -25.71 -5.59 -0.01
N ASP A 706 -26.77 -6.39 0.28
CA ASP A 706 -26.92 -7.79 0.74
C ASP A 706 -28.30 -8.41 0.35
N SER A 707 -28.33 -9.75 0.19
CA SER A 707 -29.35 -10.73 0.63
C SER A 707 -30.87 -10.70 0.30
N VAL A 708 -31.44 -11.93 0.45
CA VAL A 708 -32.83 -12.39 0.76
C VAL A 708 -33.81 -12.78 -0.38
N ILE A 709 -34.48 -13.94 -0.17
CA ILE A 709 -35.65 -14.56 -0.84
C ILE A 709 -35.37 -15.17 -2.24
N GLY A 710 -35.73 -16.43 -2.59
CA GLY A 710 -36.42 -17.53 -1.90
C GLY A 710 -37.41 -18.27 -2.84
N PHE A 711 -37.58 -19.60 -2.71
CA PHE A 711 -38.44 -20.50 -3.55
C PHE A 711 -37.99 -20.65 -5.04
N SER A 712 -38.32 -21.66 -5.86
CA SER A 712 -38.82 -23.07 -5.79
C SER A 712 -38.76 -23.66 -7.24
N GLN A 713 -38.88 -24.96 -7.61
CA GLN A 713 -38.90 -26.30 -6.99
C GLN A 713 -38.49 -27.36 -8.09
N PRO A 714 -38.34 -28.69 -7.82
CA PRO A 714 -37.55 -29.61 -8.67
C PRO A 714 -38.34 -30.53 -9.63
N ALA A 715 -37.60 -31.20 -10.52
CA ALA A 715 -37.88 -32.54 -11.08
C ALA A 715 -36.53 -33.25 -11.35
N LEU A 716 -36.17 -34.38 -10.71
CA LEU A 716 -36.67 -35.76 -10.86
C LEU A 716 -36.34 -36.44 -12.20
N VAL A 717 -35.29 -37.29 -12.21
CA VAL A 717 -35.19 -38.72 -12.62
C VAL A 717 -33.81 -39.22 -12.10
N GLY A 718 -33.55 -40.41 -11.58
CA GLY A 718 -34.40 -41.58 -11.27
C GLY A 718 -33.66 -42.92 -11.51
N GLY A 719 -33.42 -43.70 -10.44
CA GLY A 719 -32.86 -45.07 -10.49
C GLY A 719 -31.33 -45.17 -10.25
N GLY A 720 -30.81 -46.20 -9.58
CA GLY A 720 -31.49 -47.29 -8.87
C GLY A 720 -30.56 -48.44 -8.46
N SER A 721 -30.63 -48.82 -7.18
CA SER A 721 -30.21 -50.12 -6.60
C SER A 721 -28.82 -50.70 -6.91
N LEU A 722 -27.80 -50.23 -6.17
CA LEU A 722 -26.99 -51.07 -5.27
C LEU A 722 -26.21 -50.21 -4.26
#